data_AF-W6WIC0-F1
#
_entry.id   AF-W6WIC0-F1
#
_cell.length_a   1.000
_cell.length_b   1.000
_cell.length_c   1.000
_cell.angle_alpha   90.00
_cell.angle_beta   90.00
_cell.angle_gamma   90.00
#
_symmetry.space_group_name_H-M   'P 1'
#
loop_
_entity.id
_entity.type
_entity.pdbx_description
1 polymer ?
#
loop_
_entity_poly.entity_id
_entity_poly.type
_entity_poly.pdbx_seq_one_letter_code
_entity_poly.pdbx_strand_id
1 'polypeptide(L)'
;MNIRQVSRERNDLHFWQILVVCTAKEFENDGEDLVRSMEINSPDTRIIVCLVDADASARERLSGLAAKLLSVTLYELELSRSSSPLALQRYIIAKNVLALTKIPTLLLDVGSLVYRDLTPLPAELQKCDCALKLTFNKKKRWERVFPKSLWLAPNTRTGCFLEEVISHLQSCTGGDITEKDERRALYSSLQNCRSFIRLAALPGKYADRSHKSGAYIFSPLDPDKKEGPRTAEIRRKLRDRFEQPPTQVIFFPKQDVGTKRNLKNNSFKRRVDRISRPGRMYWRHMSQLIAKLADAEGENTRIVALPQWEINAAAVNTFAEASAVYLPHMIRRQLGGTNTLYYMQELLPDLFTADADGWGASSSLYGRKDFEAHQLDDRVEDFIAKIRKERITKAPQKKASSKDLSEIELLAPLQVPGDDALIYHGAVTLEDYVETLATFAEREKTNVVFRKHPYDETSLFEDSRKQYSSNFVKFSVGGHIHDALAKAKAVAIINSGVGFEAMIYNRPVLSFGRSIYDSAVINANRQNFSASYAKAIEENEDIRWERYLRFISWYVFHAGYKLHEEKINLELDRTAPPKWGENPIYDNLALDETAAWRGVNLQKAPAGYPLKELRAQARYLIRRLQKTAGIYKRRIKKRSFDHLSSGVKAPWISRFDEGYLRGKTVALVGNASSLKQTNLGSEIDAHDIVIRMNLGYPLTVSKTPQGTHLPPEFIHGTFLDGKSSGAEQLVLLKPDTPEDVANAFTSVAATGRRTDIWSCSTSDRERQLFYAPLFDCRTVACHPAFEHLSPWLILNRKIFKLPAFIYRELRDEFSIEPTSGLIWIDYLRRTQLASLTIYGFDFFASGHIVRRMPNLLQAEGKWPHDPQAERDYVFEKALAKDARIRLVSSVSNSDPSIVT
;
A
#
# COMPACT_ATOMS: atom_id res chain seq x y z
N MET A 1 6.55 26.78 3.48
CA MET A 1 5.62 25.65 3.67
C MET A 1 6.46 24.44 3.99
N ASN A 2 6.22 23.82 5.14
CA ASN A 2 6.93 22.63 5.59
C ASN A 2 5.87 21.59 6.00
N ILE A 3 5.92 20.38 5.43
CA ILE A 3 4.98 19.31 5.76
C ILE A 3 5.71 18.32 6.65
N ARG A 4 5.19 18.09 7.86
CA ARG A 4 5.79 17.22 8.86
C ARG A 4 4.79 16.17 9.31
N GLN A 5 5.20 14.90 9.34
CA GLN A 5 4.41 13.85 9.98
C GLN A 5 4.43 14.06 11.50
N VAL A 6 3.26 14.07 12.13
CA VAL A 6 3.15 14.20 13.60
C VAL A 6 2.49 12.98 14.24
N SER A 7 1.82 12.12 13.46
CA SER A 7 1.45 10.77 13.90
C SER A 7 2.68 9.85 13.97
N ARG A 8 2.52 8.64 14.53
CA ARG A 8 3.60 7.63 14.63
C ARG A 8 4.32 7.43 13.29
N GLU A 9 5.66 7.32 13.33
CA GLU A 9 6.48 7.05 12.14
C GLU A 9 6.10 5.68 11.56
N ARG A 10 5.65 5.67 10.30
CA ARG A 10 5.32 4.49 9.50
C ARG A 10 5.58 4.79 8.02
N ASN A 11 5.71 3.76 7.20
CA ASN A 11 5.80 3.93 5.76
C ASN A 11 4.53 4.60 5.21
N ASP A 12 4.67 5.82 4.69
CA ASP A 12 3.57 6.49 3.99
C ASP A 12 3.43 5.94 2.57
N LEU A 13 2.55 4.95 2.44
CA LEU A 13 2.19 4.33 1.16
C LEU A 13 0.85 4.84 0.63
N HIS A 14 0.34 5.99 1.07
CA HIS A 14 -0.94 6.51 0.56
C HIS A 14 -0.80 7.07 -0.86
N PHE A 15 -1.90 7.03 -1.61
CA PHE A 15 -1.96 7.49 -3.00
C PHE A 15 -3.03 8.55 -3.26
N TRP A 16 -3.70 8.98 -2.20
CA TRP A 16 -4.63 10.10 -2.14
C TRP A 16 -4.56 10.69 -0.71
N GLN A 17 -5.02 11.91 -0.51
CA GLN A 17 -4.94 12.59 0.78
C GLN A 17 -6.11 13.54 1.02
N ILE A 18 -6.35 13.88 2.28
CA ILE A 18 -7.26 14.94 2.71
C ILE A 18 -6.43 16.13 3.15
N LEU A 19 -6.86 17.34 2.76
CA LEU A 19 -6.27 18.59 3.22
C LEU A 19 -7.33 19.38 3.97
N VAL A 20 -6.99 19.76 5.20
CA VAL A 20 -7.79 20.66 6.05
C VAL A 20 -6.95 21.91 6.30
N VAL A 21 -7.54 23.06 6.03
CA VAL A 21 -6.94 24.38 6.27
C VAL A 21 -7.94 25.16 7.11
N CYS A 22 -7.55 25.47 8.34
CA CYS A 22 -8.42 26.07 9.33
C CYS A 22 -7.63 26.96 10.29
N THR A 23 -8.35 27.75 11.07
CA THR A 23 -7.81 28.45 12.25
C THR A 23 -7.69 27.50 13.45
N ALA A 24 -6.92 27.89 14.46
CA ALA A 24 -6.84 27.20 15.74
C ALA A 24 -8.22 27.02 16.37
N LYS A 25 -9.03 28.10 16.38
CA LYS A 25 -10.38 28.08 16.95
C LYS A 25 -11.32 27.10 16.24
N GLU A 26 -11.29 27.05 14.91
CA GLU A 26 -12.10 26.08 14.17
C GLU A 26 -11.63 24.64 14.42
N PHE A 27 -10.31 24.43 14.58
CA PHE A 27 -9.77 23.12 14.93
C PHE A 27 -10.18 22.67 16.34
N GLU A 28 -10.17 23.58 17.31
CA GLU A 28 -10.62 23.31 18.68
C GLU A 28 -12.10 22.94 18.74
N ASN A 29 -12.94 23.56 17.91
CA ASN A 29 -14.37 23.26 17.89
C ASN A 29 -14.69 21.92 17.23
N ASP A 30 -14.09 21.63 16.07
CA ASP A 30 -14.53 20.52 15.23
C ASP A 30 -13.40 19.62 14.69
N GLY A 31 -12.17 20.12 14.68
CA GLY A 31 -11.03 19.46 14.01
C GLY A 31 -10.64 18.13 14.63
N GLU A 32 -10.73 18.01 15.96
CA GLU A 32 -10.47 16.74 16.62
C GLU A 32 -11.53 15.68 16.25
N ASP A 33 -12.81 16.04 16.23
CA ASP A 33 -13.90 15.14 15.81
C ASP A 33 -13.70 14.63 14.38
N LEU A 34 -13.27 15.50 13.46
CA LEU A 34 -12.96 15.13 12.09
C LEU A 34 -11.87 14.04 12.05
N VAL A 35 -10.76 14.24 12.76
CA VAL A 35 -9.65 13.28 12.80
C VAL A 35 -10.04 11.98 13.52
N ARG A 36 -10.74 12.06 14.66
CA ARG A 36 -11.29 10.90 15.38
C ARG A 36 -12.19 10.07 14.46
N SER A 37 -13.05 10.73 13.68
CA SER A 37 -13.98 10.05 12.76
C SER A 37 -13.26 9.30 11.64
N MET A 38 -12.12 9.82 11.16
CA MET A 38 -11.28 9.11 10.19
C MET A 38 -10.65 7.87 10.80
N GLU A 39 -10.11 7.96 12.01
CA GLU A 39 -9.48 6.83 12.71
C GLU A 39 -10.46 5.67 12.92
N ILE A 40 -11.69 5.99 13.31
CA ILE A 40 -12.71 4.97 13.60
C ILE A 40 -13.37 4.43 12.33
N ASN A 41 -13.78 5.31 11.41
CA ASN A 41 -14.68 4.93 10.31
C ASN A 41 -14.00 4.76 8.96
N SER A 42 -12.79 5.28 8.77
CA SER A 42 -12.04 5.23 7.51
C SER A 42 -10.56 4.96 7.76
N PRO A 43 -10.22 3.79 8.35
CA PRO A 43 -8.83 3.39 8.55
C PRO A 43 -8.09 3.41 7.20
N ASP A 44 -6.78 3.69 7.19
CA ASP A 44 -5.98 3.95 5.97
C ASP A 44 -6.15 5.34 5.31
N THR A 45 -6.45 6.36 6.11
CA THR A 45 -6.56 7.75 5.62
C THR A 45 -5.29 8.54 5.89
N ARG A 46 -4.88 9.34 4.90
CA ARG A 46 -3.84 10.36 5.02
C ARG A 46 -4.44 11.75 5.09
N ILE A 47 -4.14 12.50 6.15
CA ILE A 47 -4.62 13.86 6.35
C ILE A 47 -3.46 14.85 6.55
N ILE A 48 -3.56 16.02 5.92
CA ILE A 48 -2.70 17.18 6.17
C ILE A 48 -3.57 18.25 6.83
N VAL A 49 -3.21 18.66 8.04
CA VAL A 49 -3.83 19.77 8.77
C VAL A 49 -2.91 20.99 8.69
N CYS A 50 -3.45 22.13 8.27
CA CYS A 50 -2.76 23.41 8.26
C CYS A 50 -3.49 24.40 9.17
N LEU A 51 -2.87 24.74 10.30
CA LEU A 51 -3.31 25.80 11.20
C LEU A 51 -2.71 27.13 10.72
N VAL A 52 -3.55 28.04 10.22
CA VAL A 52 -3.09 29.25 9.51
C VAL A 52 -2.54 30.35 10.42
N ASP A 53 -2.92 30.33 11.70
CA ASP A 53 -2.60 31.29 12.75
C ASP A 53 -1.43 30.84 13.65
N ALA A 54 -0.91 29.63 13.43
CA ALA A 54 0.26 29.07 14.12
C ALA A 54 0.16 29.06 15.66
N ASP A 55 -1.06 28.94 16.20
CA ASP A 55 -1.31 28.86 17.64
C ASP A 55 -0.62 27.65 18.29
N ALA A 56 0.04 27.88 19.43
CA ALA A 56 0.81 26.85 20.11
C ALA A 56 -0.08 25.81 20.82
N SER A 57 -1.21 26.23 21.40
CA SER A 57 -2.16 25.35 22.11
C SER A 57 -2.82 24.38 21.13
N ALA A 58 -3.31 24.87 19.99
CA ALA A 58 -3.90 24.02 18.97
C ALA A 58 -2.91 23.01 18.37
N ARG A 59 -1.63 23.38 18.24
CA ARG A 59 -0.56 22.46 17.81
C ARG A 59 -0.27 21.37 18.84
N GLU A 60 -0.28 21.72 20.12
CA GLU A 60 -0.12 20.75 21.21
C GLU A 60 -1.30 19.75 21.21
N ARG A 61 -2.54 20.24 21.06
CA ARG A 61 -3.73 19.39 20.90
C ARG A 61 -3.62 18.46 19.69
N LEU A 62 -3.22 19.00 18.54
CA LEU A 62 -3.00 18.21 17.33
C LEU A 62 -1.97 17.10 17.56
N SER A 63 -0.88 17.40 18.26
CA SER A 63 0.17 16.44 18.60
C SER A 63 -0.32 15.37 19.58
N GLY A 64 -1.07 15.75 20.61
CA GLY A 64 -1.68 14.83 21.56
C GLY A 64 -2.69 13.89 20.90
N LEU A 65 -3.49 14.41 19.95
CA LEU A 65 -4.39 13.61 19.13
C LEU A 65 -3.61 12.63 18.23
N ALA A 66 -2.55 13.12 17.58
CA ALA A 66 -1.72 12.33 16.67
C ALA A 66 -1.02 11.14 17.36
N ALA A 67 -0.66 11.28 18.64
CA ALA A 67 -0.05 10.22 19.43
C ALA A 67 -0.98 9.01 19.68
N LYS A 68 -2.31 9.25 19.66
CA LYS A 68 -3.36 8.22 19.85
C LYS A 68 -3.78 7.53 18.55
N LEU A 69 -3.38 8.05 17.38
CA LEU A 69 -3.73 7.46 16.09
C LEU A 69 -2.99 6.14 15.88
N LEU A 70 -3.74 5.11 15.49
CA LEU A 70 -3.22 3.78 15.19
C LEU A 70 -3.23 3.49 13.68
N SER A 71 -4.07 4.14 12.88
CA SER A 71 -4.27 3.82 11.46
C SER A 71 -4.15 5.04 10.55
N VAL A 72 -4.64 6.21 10.98
CA VAL A 72 -4.56 7.46 10.22
C VAL A 72 -3.13 8.03 10.26
N THR A 73 -2.59 8.35 9.08
CA THR A 73 -1.35 9.12 8.99
C THR A 73 -1.67 10.61 8.94
N LEU A 74 -1.25 11.33 9.99
CA LEU A 74 -1.52 12.75 10.16
C LEU A 74 -0.24 13.58 9.98
N TYR A 75 -0.36 14.58 9.12
CA TYR A 75 0.66 15.59 8.82
C TYR A 75 0.22 16.97 9.28
N GLU A 76 1.16 17.71 9.85
CA GLU A 76 1.04 19.16 10.03
C GLU A 76 1.70 19.89 8.85
N LEU A 77 1.04 20.92 8.33
CA LEU A 77 1.62 21.87 7.38
C LEU A 77 1.88 23.22 8.07
N GLU A 78 3.16 23.54 8.23
CA GLU A 78 3.62 24.80 8.80
C GLU A 78 3.82 25.87 7.71
N LEU A 79 3.33 27.08 8.00
CA LEU A 79 3.50 28.26 7.16
C LEU A 79 4.58 29.18 7.75
N SER A 80 5.45 29.73 6.90
CA SER A 80 6.54 30.60 7.35
C SER A 80 6.06 32.01 7.71
N ARG A 81 5.02 32.51 7.01
CA ARG A 81 4.22 33.72 7.31
C ARG A 81 2.87 33.58 6.62
N SER A 82 1.80 34.09 7.23
CA SER A 82 0.48 34.13 6.60
C SER A 82 -0.25 35.43 6.95
N SER A 83 -0.62 36.21 5.92
CA SER A 83 -1.33 37.50 6.09
C SER A 83 -2.58 37.63 5.21
N SER A 84 -2.94 36.58 4.48
CA SER A 84 -4.10 36.58 3.58
C SER A 84 -5.38 36.12 4.29
N PRO A 85 -6.58 36.49 3.84
CA PRO A 85 -7.82 35.92 4.39
C PRO A 85 -7.87 34.39 4.25
N LEU A 86 -8.48 33.69 5.22
CA LEU A 86 -8.51 32.22 5.29
C LEU A 86 -8.97 31.59 3.96
N ALA A 87 -10.08 32.06 3.39
CA ALA A 87 -10.61 31.54 2.12
C ALA A 87 -9.58 31.59 0.98
N LEU A 88 -8.83 32.70 0.84
CA LEU A 88 -7.76 32.81 -0.16
C LEU A 88 -6.60 31.86 0.17
N GLN A 89 -6.19 31.77 1.44
CA GLN A 89 -5.12 30.87 1.87
C GLN A 89 -5.43 29.41 1.54
N ARG A 90 -6.67 28.95 1.74
CA ARG A 90 -7.11 27.56 1.44
C ARG A 90 -6.71 27.12 0.04
N TYR A 91 -6.96 27.96 -0.97
CA TYR A 91 -6.63 27.64 -2.37
C TYR A 91 -5.15 27.77 -2.71
N ILE A 92 -4.44 28.73 -2.11
CA ILE A 92 -2.98 28.86 -2.24
C ILE A 92 -2.31 27.59 -1.69
N ILE A 93 -2.71 27.17 -0.49
CA ILE A 93 -2.21 25.98 0.17
C ILE A 93 -2.55 24.74 -0.65
N ALA A 94 -3.81 24.56 -1.08
CA ALA A 94 -4.21 23.42 -1.91
C ALA A 94 -3.38 23.31 -3.19
N LYS A 95 -3.14 24.43 -3.90
CA LYS A 95 -2.29 24.47 -5.10
C LYS A 95 -0.86 24.01 -4.79
N ASN A 96 -0.27 24.51 -3.71
CA ASN A 96 1.10 24.21 -3.33
C ASN A 96 1.23 22.76 -2.85
N VAL A 97 0.30 22.27 -2.03
CA VAL A 97 0.26 20.89 -1.55
C VAL A 97 0.16 19.90 -2.72
N LEU A 98 -0.71 20.14 -3.71
CA LEU A 98 -0.80 19.32 -4.93
C LEU A 98 0.51 19.33 -5.73
N ALA A 99 1.16 20.49 -5.81
CA ALA A 99 2.43 20.63 -6.51
C ALA A 99 3.58 19.92 -5.77
N LEU A 100 3.57 19.92 -4.44
CA LEU A 100 4.61 19.35 -3.59
C LEU A 100 4.47 17.83 -3.43
N THR A 101 3.27 17.34 -3.15
CA THR A 101 3.00 15.92 -2.84
C THR A 101 2.80 15.09 -4.09
N LYS A 102 2.28 15.68 -5.18
CA LYS A 102 1.81 14.97 -6.39
C LYS A 102 0.71 13.94 -6.11
N ILE A 103 -0.02 14.10 -5.00
CA ILE A 103 -1.08 13.20 -4.56
C ILE A 103 -2.45 13.89 -4.76
N PRO A 104 -3.46 13.21 -5.35
CA PRO A 104 -4.84 13.70 -5.39
C PRO A 104 -5.36 14.08 -4.01
N THR A 105 -5.98 15.25 -3.91
CA THR A 105 -6.33 15.87 -2.64
C THR A 105 -7.82 16.15 -2.56
N LEU A 106 -8.48 15.70 -1.49
CA LEU A 106 -9.77 16.20 -1.07
C LEU A 106 -9.55 17.38 -0.11
N LEU A 107 -9.82 18.60 -0.57
CA LEU A 107 -9.93 19.76 0.32
C LEU A 107 -11.25 19.65 1.07
N LEU A 108 -11.18 19.53 2.39
CA LEU A 108 -12.33 19.27 3.26
C LEU A 108 -12.44 20.35 4.34
N ASP A 109 -13.66 20.75 4.66
CA ASP A 109 -13.95 21.65 5.76
C ASP A 109 -13.78 20.94 7.11
N VAL A 110 -13.16 21.63 8.07
CA VAL A 110 -12.83 21.12 9.40
C VAL A 110 -14.06 20.70 10.21
N GLY A 111 -15.24 21.29 9.96
CA GLY A 111 -16.50 20.91 10.60
C GLY A 111 -17.10 19.58 10.13
N SER A 112 -16.48 18.91 9.16
CA SER A 112 -16.99 17.67 8.59
C SER A 112 -16.83 16.49 9.55
N LEU A 113 -17.63 15.43 9.35
CA LEU A 113 -17.48 14.15 10.05
C LEU A 113 -17.42 13.02 9.02
N VAL A 114 -16.39 12.18 9.09
CA VAL A 114 -16.29 10.96 8.27
C VAL A 114 -17.16 9.88 8.93
N TYR A 115 -18.32 9.62 8.33
CA TYR A 115 -19.31 8.68 8.84
C TYR A 115 -19.11 7.26 8.30
N ARG A 116 -18.47 7.12 7.13
CA ARG A 116 -18.13 5.82 6.53
C ARG A 116 -16.78 5.86 5.84
N ASP A 117 -16.26 4.67 5.57
CA ASP A 117 -14.98 4.43 4.95
C ASP A 117 -14.84 5.08 3.57
N LEU A 118 -13.83 5.93 3.40
CA LEU A 118 -13.59 6.73 2.20
C LEU A 118 -12.74 6.03 1.13
N THR A 119 -12.34 4.77 1.34
CA THR A 119 -11.59 3.95 0.36
C THR A 119 -12.16 4.00 -1.08
N PRO A 120 -13.48 4.02 -1.33
CA PRO A 120 -14.04 4.07 -2.69
C PRO A 120 -13.85 5.43 -3.38
N LEU A 121 -13.69 6.51 -2.62
CA LEU A 121 -13.66 7.90 -3.11
C LEU A 121 -12.64 8.12 -4.25
N PRO A 122 -11.34 7.74 -4.13
CA PRO A 122 -10.39 7.91 -5.22
C PRO A 122 -10.76 7.12 -6.48
N ALA A 123 -11.42 5.96 -6.35
CA ALA A 123 -11.86 5.17 -7.50
C ALA A 123 -13.05 5.80 -8.22
N GLU A 124 -14.03 6.32 -7.48
CA GLU A 124 -15.15 7.06 -8.05
C GLU A 124 -14.70 8.36 -8.73
N LEU A 125 -13.68 9.06 -8.19
CA LEU A 125 -13.25 10.35 -8.72
C LEU A 125 -12.07 10.26 -9.71
N GLN A 126 -11.64 9.05 -10.07
CA GLN A 126 -10.43 8.79 -10.89
C GLN A 126 -10.39 9.46 -12.27
N LYS A 127 -11.55 9.84 -12.82
CA LYS A 127 -11.68 10.40 -14.20
C LYS A 127 -11.60 11.92 -14.26
N CYS A 128 -11.84 12.61 -13.14
CA CYS A 128 -11.98 14.07 -13.12
C CYS A 128 -10.69 14.74 -12.63
N ASP A 129 -10.50 15.99 -13.08
CA ASP A 129 -9.45 16.87 -12.55
C ASP A 129 -9.93 17.57 -11.28
N CYS A 130 -11.23 17.86 -11.21
CA CYS A 130 -11.90 18.60 -10.16
C CYS A 130 -13.31 18.02 -9.94
N ALA A 131 -13.72 17.80 -8.69
CA ALA A 131 -15.11 17.51 -8.35
C ALA A 131 -15.57 18.29 -7.11
N LEU A 132 -16.79 18.82 -7.18
CA LEU A 132 -17.42 19.57 -6.11
C LEU A 132 -18.94 19.39 -6.18
N LYS A 133 -19.64 19.74 -5.11
CA LYS A 133 -21.11 19.68 -5.09
C LYS A 133 -21.70 20.75 -6.01
N LEU A 134 -22.45 20.32 -7.01
CA LEU A 134 -23.10 21.15 -8.02
C LEU A 134 -24.63 21.10 -7.87
N THR A 135 -25.30 22.25 -7.84
CA THR A 135 -26.77 22.34 -7.70
C THR A 135 -27.37 23.19 -8.81
N PHE A 136 -27.82 22.57 -9.91
CA PHE A 136 -28.28 23.31 -11.10
C PHE A 136 -29.68 23.96 -10.94
N ASN A 137 -30.48 23.55 -9.94
CA ASN A 137 -31.83 24.05 -9.70
C ASN A 137 -31.86 25.46 -9.04
N LYS A 138 -30.71 26.04 -8.73
CA LYS A 138 -30.64 27.37 -8.09
C LYS A 138 -30.69 28.49 -9.14
N LYS A 139 -31.53 29.50 -8.86
CA LYS A 139 -31.73 30.68 -9.71
C LYS A 139 -30.44 31.48 -9.86
N LYS A 140 -29.72 31.74 -8.75
CA LYS A 140 -28.46 32.49 -8.78
C LYS A 140 -27.30 31.57 -9.14
N ARG A 141 -26.46 32.00 -10.09
CA ARG A 141 -25.35 31.19 -10.64
C ARG A 141 -24.35 30.73 -9.57
N TRP A 142 -24.02 31.58 -8.61
CA TRP A 142 -23.05 31.27 -7.54
C TRP A 142 -23.61 30.32 -6.47
N GLU A 143 -24.93 30.16 -6.33
CA GLU A 143 -25.53 29.19 -5.40
C GLU A 143 -25.39 27.74 -5.92
N ARG A 144 -24.91 27.57 -7.16
CA ARG A 144 -24.78 26.28 -7.84
C ARG A 144 -23.53 25.52 -7.46
N VAL A 145 -22.58 26.14 -6.75
CA VAL A 145 -21.32 25.53 -6.31
C VAL A 145 -21.21 25.62 -4.78
N PHE A 146 -20.53 24.65 -4.18
CA PHE A 146 -20.31 24.60 -2.74
C PHE A 146 -18.82 24.34 -2.45
N PRO A 147 -18.14 25.24 -1.71
CA PRO A 147 -16.68 25.21 -1.55
C PRO A 147 -16.16 24.27 -0.46
N LYS A 148 -17.04 23.71 0.38
CA LYS A 148 -16.65 22.97 1.60
C LYS A 148 -16.06 21.58 1.36
N SER A 149 -16.28 20.99 0.17
CA SER A 149 -15.68 19.73 -0.24
C SER A 149 -15.29 19.80 -1.70
N LEU A 150 -13.99 19.66 -1.97
CA LEU A 150 -13.42 19.86 -3.30
C LEU A 150 -12.32 18.83 -3.58
N TRP A 151 -12.57 17.91 -4.51
CA TRP A 151 -11.57 16.97 -5.01
C TRP A 151 -10.70 17.61 -6.09
N LEU A 152 -9.38 17.39 -6.01
CA LEU A 152 -8.39 18.00 -6.88
C LEU A 152 -7.32 16.99 -7.30
N ALA A 153 -7.17 16.75 -8.61
CA ALA A 153 -6.11 15.92 -9.16
C ALA A 153 -4.79 16.72 -9.30
N PRO A 154 -3.60 16.09 -9.13
CA PRO A 154 -2.30 16.78 -9.10
C PRO A 154 -1.74 17.00 -10.52
N ASN A 155 -2.47 17.77 -11.35
CA ASN A 155 -2.08 18.01 -12.74
C ASN A 155 -2.14 19.50 -13.14
N THR A 156 -1.64 19.80 -14.34
CA THR A 156 -1.50 21.18 -14.84
C THR A 156 -2.86 21.87 -15.01
N ARG A 157 -3.93 21.13 -15.35
CA ARG A 157 -5.27 21.71 -15.51
C ARG A 157 -5.79 22.20 -14.16
N THR A 158 -5.70 21.37 -13.13
CA THR A 158 -6.07 21.72 -11.76
C THR A 158 -5.24 22.89 -11.23
N GLY A 159 -3.93 22.90 -11.51
CA GLY A 159 -3.06 24.02 -11.15
C GLY A 159 -3.51 25.35 -11.77
N CYS A 160 -3.84 25.37 -13.07
CA CYS A 160 -4.37 26.56 -13.74
C CYS A 160 -5.77 26.96 -13.23
N PHE A 161 -6.62 25.99 -12.89
CA PHE A 161 -7.93 26.25 -12.29
C PHE A 161 -7.78 26.94 -10.92
N LEU A 162 -6.90 26.45 -10.05
CA LEU A 162 -6.65 27.06 -8.75
C LEU A 162 -6.02 28.46 -8.88
N GLU A 163 -5.12 28.67 -9.86
CA GLU A 163 -4.59 30.01 -10.19
C GLU A 163 -5.71 31.01 -10.54
N GLU A 164 -6.73 30.55 -11.28
CA GLU A 164 -7.88 31.39 -11.61
C GLU A 164 -8.71 31.71 -10.36
N VAL A 165 -9.00 30.71 -9.50
CA VAL A 165 -9.73 30.93 -8.24
C VAL A 165 -9.00 31.94 -7.35
N ILE A 166 -7.69 31.76 -7.19
CA ILE A 166 -6.82 32.65 -6.41
C ILE A 166 -6.88 34.07 -6.97
N SER A 167 -6.77 34.23 -8.30
CA SER A 167 -6.81 35.55 -8.95
C SER A 167 -8.16 36.25 -8.76
N HIS A 168 -9.29 35.53 -8.80
CA HIS A 168 -10.60 36.10 -8.51
C HIS A 168 -10.69 36.57 -7.06
N LEU A 169 -10.28 35.73 -6.11
CA LEU A 169 -10.33 36.07 -4.68
C LEU A 169 -9.41 37.24 -4.32
N GLN A 170 -8.24 37.34 -4.95
CA GLN A 170 -7.34 38.49 -4.81
C GLN A 170 -7.93 39.79 -5.34
N SER A 171 -8.89 39.74 -6.26
CA SER A 171 -9.54 40.95 -6.80
C SER A 171 -10.68 41.47 -5.92
N CYS A 172 -11.11 40.72 -4.90
CA CYS A 172 -12.18 41.11 -3.97
C CYS A 172 -11.72 42.10 -2.88
N THR A 173 -10.63 42.86 -3.11
CA THR A 173 -9.97 43.70 -2.09
C THR A 173 -10.88 44.77 -1.52
N GLY A 174 -11.15 44.69 -0.22
CA GLY A 174 -11.92 45.66 0.56
C GLY A 174 -12.43 45.16 1.93
N GLY A 175 -12.39 43.86 2.22
CA GLY A 175 -12.83 43.26 3.50
C GLY A 175 -12.64 41.74 3.57
N ASP A 176 -13.24 41.08 4.58
CA ASP A 176 -13.25 39.62 4.72
C ASP A 176 -13.92 38.93 3.53
N ILE A 177 -13.25 37.92 2.96
CA ILE A 177 -13.79 37.14 1.84
C ILE A 177 -14.96 36.30 2.34
N THR A 178 -16.17 36.63 1.91
CA THR A 178 -17.37 35.89 2.30
C THR A 178 -17.50 34.56 1.55
N GLU A 179 -18.29 33.62 2.08
CA GLU A 179 -18.60 32.37 1.37
C GLU A 179 -19.25 32.63 -0.01
N LYS A 180 -20.02 33.71 -0.13
CA LYS A 180 -20.62 34.14 -1.40
C LYS A 180 -19.56 34.51 -2.43
N ASP A 181 -18.48 35.17 -2.00
CA ASP A 181 -17.38 35.56 -2.89
C ASP A 181 -16.55 34.34 -3.28
N GLU A 182 -16.32 33.41 -2.35
CA GLU A 182 -15.70 32.10 -2.63
C GLU A 182 -16.48 31.30 -3.68
N ARG A 183 -17.80 31.21 -3.51
CA ARG A 183 -18.70 30.56 -4.47
C ARG A 183 -18.67 31.24 -5.84
N ARG A 184 -18.64 32.58 -5.89
CA ARG A 184 -18.52 33.34 -7.15
C ARG A 184 -17.19 33.10 -7.84
N ALA A 185 -16.09 33.09 -7.09
CA ALA A 185 -14.76 32.81 -7.60
C ALA A 185 -14.70 31.40 -8.21
N LEU A 186 -15.14 30.37 -7.48
CA LEU A 186 -15.20 29.00 -7.98
C LEU A 186 -16.03 28.89 -9.26
N TYR A 187 -17.25 29.43 -9.27
CA TYR A 187 -18.13 29.36 -10.43
C TYR A 187 -17.51 30.05 -11.65
N SER A 188 -16.94 31.25 -11.45
CA SER A 188 -16.31 32.02 -12.53
C SER A 188 -15.04 31.35 -13.05
N SER A 189 -14.25 30.74 -12.18
CA SER A 189 -13.07 29.96 -12.58
C SER A 189 -13.45 28.71 -13.37
N LEU A 190 -14.53 28.02 -13.00
CA LEU A 190 -15.05 26.89 -13.79
C LEU A 190 -15.48 27.34 -15.19
N GLN A 191 -16.11 28.52 -15.30
CA GLN A 191 -16.46 29.11 -16.59
C GLN A 191 -15.22 29.39 -17.44
N ASN A 192 -14.20 30.02 -16.85
CA ASN A 192 -12.99 30.39 -17.57
C ASN A 192 -12.14 29.17 -17.95
N CYS A 193 -12.16 28.10 -17.15
CA CYS A 193 -11.39 26.88 -17.42
C CYS A 193 -12.15 25.81 -18.23
N ARG A 194 -13.36 26.12 -18.71
CA ARG A 194 -14.28 25.17 -19.36
C ARG A 194 -13.64 24.37 -20.50
N SER A 195 -12.81 24.99 -21.33
CA SER A 195 -12.19 24.35 -22.50
C SER A 195 -11.23 23.21 -22.16
N PHE A 196 -10.72 23.12 -20.92
CA PHE A 196 -9.71 22.12 -20.57
C PHE A 196 -9.96 21.36 -19.26
N ILE A 197 -10.72 21.89 -18.30
CA ILE A 197 -10.93 21.22 -17.00
C ILE A 197 -11.90 20.04 -17.13
N ARG A 198 -11.53 18.86 -16.62
CA ARG A 198 -12.45 17.72 -16.50
C ARG A 198 -13.20 17.81 -15.18
N LEU A 199 -14.38 18.42 -15.22
CA LEU A 199 -15.24 18.58 -14.05
C LEU A 199 -16.15 17.36 -13.86
N ALA A 200 -16.41 16.99 -12.62
CA ALA A 200 -17.51 16.11 -12.24
C ALA A 200 -18.30 16.71 -11.06
N ALA A 201 -19.57 16.32 -10.92
CA ALA A 201 -20.29 16.57 -9.68
C ALA A 201 -19.79 15.58 -8.61
N LEU A 202 -19.41 16.08 -7.45
CA LEU A 202 -19.09 15.25 -6.29
C LEU A 202 -20.37 14.49 -5.88
N PRO A 203 -20.34 13.15 -5.77
CA PRO A 203 -21.49 12.38 -5.32
C PRO A 203 -22.01 12.91 -3.98
N GLY A 204 -23.32 13.08 -3.85
CA GLY A 204 -23.94 13.71 -2.69
C GLY A 204 -23.56 13.05 -1.35
N LYS A 205 -23.31 11.74 -1.37
CA LYS A 205 -22.84 10.96 -0.21
C LYS A 205 -21.50 11.43 0.37
N TYR A 206 -20.63 12.07 -0.42
CA TYR A 206 -19.35 12.64 0.04
C TYR A 206 -19.45 14.12 0.44
N ALA A 207 -20.64 14.72 0.38
CA ALA A 207 -20.88 16.10 0.81
C ALA A 207 -22.32 16.26 1.33
N ASP A 208 -22.74 15.33 2.21
CA ASP A 208 -24.12 15.23 2.67
C ASP A 208 -24.38 16.20 3.81
N ARG A 209 -25.36 17.09 3.61
CA ARG A 209 -25.74 18.12 4.60
C ARG A 209 -27.05 17.77 5.31
N SER A 210 -27.60 16.59 5.02
CA SER A 210 -28.81 16.06 5.64
C SER A 210 -28.51 14.99 6.69
N HIS A 211 -27.24 14.61 6.82
CA HIS A 211 -26.72 13.57 7.70
C HIS A 211 -27.50 12.26 7.57
N LYS A 212 -27.77 11.86 6.32
CA LYS A 212 -28.49 10.62 6.01
C LYS A 212 -27.63 9.38 6.29
N SER A 213 -28.28 8.25 6.57
CA SER A 213 -27.61 6.98 6.85
C SER A 213 -26.69 6.50 5.71
N GLY A 214 -26.99 6.83 4.45
CA GLY A 214 -26.17 6.48 3.27
C GLY A 214 -25.02 7.45 2.97
N ALA A 215 -24.77 8.46 3.81
CA ALA A 215 -23.65 9.37 3.62
C ALA A 215 -22.31 8.71 3.99
N TYR A 216 -21.22 9.24 3.45
CA TYR A 216 -19.85 8.89 3.81
C TYR A 216 -19.22 10.03 4.59
N ILE A 217 -19.57 11.27 4.22
CA ILE A 217 -19.14 12.48 4.91
C ILE A 217 -20.40 13.28 5.26
N PHE A 218 -20.55 13.58 6.55
CA PHE A 218 -21.44 14.62 7.02
C PHE A 218 -20.71 15.96 6.86
N SER A 219 -21.24 16.80 5.96
CA SER A 219 -20.73 18.14 5.75
C SER A 219 -21.37 19.12 6.74
N PRO A 220 -20.66 20.18 7.14
CA PRO A 220 -21.19 21.22 8.00
C PRO A 220 -22.56 21.76 7.54
N LEU A 221 -23.41 22.04 8.52
CA LEU A 221 -24.69 22.72 8.31
C LEU A 221 -24.46 24.22 8.06
N ASP A 222 -25.49 24.92 7.57
CA ASP A 222 -25.41 26.39 7.52
C ASP A 222 -25.43 26.92 8.97
N PRO A 223 -24.80 28.06 9.29
CA PRO A 223 -24.73 28.59 10.66
C PRO A 223 -26.08 28.71 11.38
N ASP A 224 -27.16 28.96 10.63
CA ASP A 224 -28.53 29.11 11.17
C ASP A 224 -29.22 27.77 11.49
N LYS A 225 -28.59 26.63 11.18
CA LYS A 225 -29.16 25.29 11.35
C LYS A 225 -28.41 24.52 12.42
N LYS A 226 -29.15 24.04 13.42
CA LYS A 226 -28.61 23.18 14.48
C LYS A 226 -28.48 21.74 14.02
N GLU A 227 -27.46 21.07 14.55
CA GLU A 227 -27.26 19.64 14.37
C GLU A 227 -28.39 18.86 15.05
N GLY A 228 -28.89 17.81 14.38
CA GLY A 228 -29.97 16.99 14.91
C GLY A 228 -29.49 16.05 16.04
N PRO A 229 -30.39 15.60 16.94
CA PRO A 229 -30.03 14.76 18.09
C PRO A 229 -29.26 13.49 17.71
N ARG A 230 -29.64 12.86 16.59
CA ARG A 230 -28.96 11.67 16.05
C ARG A 230 -27.49 11.93 15.75
N THR A 231 -27.17 13.04 15.10
CA THR A 231 -25.77 13.33 14.72
C THR A 231 -24.94 13.73 15.93
N ALA A 232 -25.53 14.51 16.85
CA ALA A 232 -24.88 14.84 18.12
C ALA A 232 -24.52 13.56 18.92
N GLU A 233 -25.44 12.58 18.96
CA GLU A 233 -25.20 11.29 19.59
C GLU A 233 -24.10 10.48 18.89
N ILE A 234 -24.05 10.50 17.55
CA ILE A 234 -22.96 9.86 16.78
C ILE A 234 -21.60 10.47 17.16
N ARG A 235 -21.50 11.80 17.24
CA ARG A 235 -20.26 12.49 17.64
C ARG A 235 -19.85 12.15 19.08
N ARG A 236 -20.82 12.11 20.00
CA ARG A 236 -20.58 11.72 21.40
C ARG A 236 -20.02 10.30 21.48
N LYS A 237 -20.71 9.32 20.90
CA LYS A 237 -20.24 7.91 20.86
C LYS A 237 -18.87 7.78 20.20
N LEU A 238 -18.61 8.54 19.15
CA LEU A 238 -17.30 8.56 18.49
C LEU A 238 -16.19 9.05 19.43
N ARG A 239 -16.41 10.16 20.15
CA ARG A 239 -15.45 10.68 21.13
C ARG A 239 -15.21 9.69 22.26
N ASP A 240 -16.30 9.18 22.86
CA ASP A 240 -16.24 8.22 23.96
C ASP A 240 -15.44 6.98 23.55
N ARG A 241 -15.74 6.43 22.36
CA ARG A 241 -15.00 5.31 21.78
C ARG A 241 -13.53 5.65 21.56
N PHE A 242 -13.22 6.80 20.94
CA PHE A 242 -11.86 7.19 20.59
C PHE A 242 -10.94 7.34 21.80
N GLU A 243 -11.43 7.96 22.87
CA GLU A 243 -10.64 8.25 24.07
C GLU A 243 -10.31 7.00 24.90
N GLN A 244 -11.09 5.93 24.75
CA GLN A 244 -10.82 4.65 25.39
C GLN A 244 -9.75 3.87 24.59
N PRO A 245 -8.78 3.22 25.27
CA PRO A 245 -7.84 2.31 24.62
C PRO A 245 -8.61 1.15 23.97
N PRO A 246 -8.14 0.62 22.82
CA PRO A 246 -8.78 -0.54 22.21
C PRO A 246 -8.60 -1.77 23.08
N THR A 247 -9.68 -2.52 23.31
CA THR A 247 -9.62 -3.86 23.90
C THR A 247 -9.26 -4.89 22.84
N GLN A 248 -9.70 -4.68 21.59
CA GLN A 248 -9.39 -5.53 20.45
C GLN A 248 -8.82 -4.74 19.26
N VAL A 249 -7.96 -5.39 18.49
CA VAL A 249 -7.31 -4.80 17.31
C VAL A 249 -7.51 -5.72 16.11
N ILE A 250 -7.89 -5.14 14.97
CA ILE A 250 -8.01 -5.85 13.70
C ILE A 250 -6.99 -5.28 12.73
N PHE A 251 -6.03 -6.10 12.30
CA PHE A 251 -5.17 -5.71 11.20
C PHE A 251 -5.92 -5.85 9.88
N PHE A 252 -5.99 -4.76 9.12
CA PHE A 252 -6.58 -4.74 7.79
C PHE A 252 -5.47 -4.67 6.74
N PRO A 253 -5.37 -5.65 5.82
CA PRO A 253 -4.34 -5.62 4.81
C PRO A 253 -4.71 -4.59 3.74
N LYS A 254 -3.82 -3.63 3.48
CA LYS A 254 -4.02 -2.63 2.41
C LYS A 254 -4.27 -3.30 1.07
N GLN A 255 -5.40 -2.97 0.45
CA GLN A 255 -5.87 -3.63 -0.78
C GLN A 255 -5.41 -2.95 -2.08
N ASP A 256 -4.74 -1.80 -1.97
CA ASP A 256 -4.26 -1.01 -3.09
C ASP A 256 -2.78 -1.29 -3.45
N VAL A 257 -2.03 -1.90 -2.53
CA VAL A 257 -0.63 -2.31 -2.71
C VAL A 257 -0.51 -3.82 -3.00
N GLY A 258 0.70 -4.35 -3.11
CA GLY A 258 0.90 -5.79 -3.25
C GLY A 258 0.54 -6.55 -1.96
N THR A 259 0.47 -7.87 -2.03
CA THR A 259 0.27 -8.69 -0.81
C THR A 259 1.62 -9.05 -0.17
N LYS A 260 2.58 -9.55 -0.95
CA LYS A 260 3.86 -10.03 -0.40
C LYS A 260 4.96 -8.97 -0.35
N ARG A 261 4.86 -7.96 -1.23
CA ARG A 261 5.86 -6.89 -1.36
C ARG A 261 5.31 -5.69 -2.12
N ASN A 262 6.03 -4.58 -2.05
CA ASN A 262 5.81 -3.44 -2.92
C ASN A 262 5.99 -3.84 -4.40
N LEU A 263 5.13 -3.32 -5.26
CA LEU A 263 5.12 -3.64 -6.68
C LEU A 263 5.85 -2.56 -7.48
N LYS A 264 6.55 -2.96 -8.55
CA LYS A 264 7.30 -2.06 -9.46
C LYS A 264 6.44 -0.89 -9.97
N ASN A 265 5.15 -1.14 -10.21
CA ASN A 265 4.17 -0.13 -10.59
C ASN A 265 3.00 -0.07 -9.60
N ASN A 266 2.98 1.03 -8.84
CA ASN A 266 1.98 1.40 -7.86
C ASN A 266 1.36 2.77 -8.19
N SER A 267 1.30 3.13 -9.49
CA SER A 267 0.66 4.38 -9.94
C SER A 267 -0.80 4.49 -9.50
N PHE A 268 -1.31 5.72 -9.39
CA PHE A 268 -2.71 6.00 -9.03
C PHE A 268 -3.71 5.11 -9.78
N LYS A 269 -3.56 4.98 -11.11
CA LYS A 269 -4.44 4.12 -11.94
C LYS A 269 -4.38 2.65 -11.53
N ARG A 270 -3.19 2.12 -11.22
CA ARG A 270 -3.02 0.72 -10.82
C ARG A 270 -3.58 0.45 -9.42
N ARG A 271 -3.42 1.39 -8.49
CA ARG A 271 -4.00 1.30 -7.16
C ARG A 271 -5.53 1.34 -7.19
N VAL A 272 -6.10 2.28 -7.95
CA VAL A 272 -7.55 2.33 -8.22
C VAL A 272 -8.06 1.04 -8.85
N ASP A 273 -7.37 0.50 -9.86
CA ASP A 273 -7.75 -0.78 -10.48
C ASP A 273 -7.78 -1.96 -9.48
N ARG A 274 -6.94 -1.95 -8.45
CA ARG A 274 -6.93 -3.00 -7.42
C ARG A 274 -8.08 -2.85 -6.44
N ILE A 275 -8.26 -1.67 -5.85
CA ILE A 275 -9.33 -1.44 -4.86
C ILE A 275 -10.72 -1.64 -5.46
N SER A 276 -10.88 -1.39 -6.76
CA SER A 276 -12.14 -1.57 -7.49
C SER A 276 -12.49 -3.04 -7.77
N ARG A 277 -11.64 -4.02 -7.40
CA ARG A 277 -11.94 -5.44 -7.63
C ARG A 277 -12.89 -5.94 -6.54
N PRO A 278 -13.98 -6.66 -6.88
CA PRO A 278 -14.91 -7.18 -5.87
C PRO A 278 -14.22 -7.95 -4.75
N GLY A 279 -13.32 -8.89 -5.10
CA GLY A 279 -12.53 -9.67 -4.13
C GLY A 279 -11.70 -8.82 -3.14
N ARG A 280 -11.31 -7.60 -3.52
CA ARG A 280 -10.52 -6.69 -2.67
C ARG A 280 -11.42 -5.88 -1.73
N MET A 281 -12.60 -5.48 -2.19
CA MET A 281 -13.59 -4.77 -1.41
C MET A 281 -14.06 -5.59 -0.19
N TYR A 282 -14.23 -6.91 -0.34
CA TYR A 282 -14.74 -7.78 0.73
C TYR A 282 -13.82 -7.90 1.95
N TRP A 283 -12.50 -7.80 1.77
CA TRP A 283 -11.54 -7.79 2.90
C TRP A 283 -11.82 -6.64 3.89
N ARG A 284 -12.22 -5.49 3.36
CA ARG A 284 -12.57 -4.30 4.15
C ARG A 284 -13.91 -4.46 4.85
N HIS A 285 -14.88 -5.08 4.19
CA HIS A 285 -16.16 -5.38 4.83
C HIS A 285 -16.05 -6.46 5.89
N MET A 286 -15.16 -7.45 5.72
CA MET A 286 -14.88 -8.44 6.74
C MET A 286 -14.29 -7.81 8.01
N SER A 287 -13.30 -6.92 7.90
CA SER A 287 -12.76 -6.24 9.09
C SER A 287 -13.82 -5.35 9.77
N GLN A 288 -14.69 -4.70 9.00
CA GLN A 288 -15.84 -3.96 9.55
C GLN A 288 -16.85 -4.88 10.22
N LEU A 289 -17.09 -6.08 9.69
CA LEU A 289 -18.00 -7.06 10.28
C LEU A 289 -17.48 -7.52 11.64
N ILE A 290 -16.21 -7.96 11.72
CA ILE A 290 -15.58 -8.34 12.99
C ILE A 290 -15.70 -7.19 13.99
N ALA A 291 -15.35 -5.96 13.60
CA ALA A 291 -15.44 -4.80 14.46
C ALA A 291 -16.87 -4.55 14.98
N LYS A 292 -17.90 -4.68 14.12
CA LYS A 292 -19.29 -4.47 14.52
C LYS A 292 -19.84 -5.58 15.42
N LEU A 293 -19.40 -6.83 15.24
CA LEU A 293 -19.78 -7.94 16.11
C LEU A 293 -19.17 -7.75 17.50
N ALA A 294 -17.87 -7.43 17.57
CA ALA A 294 -17.19 -7.12 18.83
C ALA A 294 -17.79 -5.89 19.53
N ASP A 295 -18.07 -4.81 18.78
CA ASP A 295 -18.72 -3.61 19.33
C ASP A 295 -20.11 -3.94 19.93
N ALA A 296 -20.84 -4.91 19.37
CA ALA A 296 -22.15 -5.34 19.88
C ALA A 296 -22.05 -6.11 21.20
N GLU A 297 -20.88 -6.70 21.50
CA GLU A 297 -20.54 -7.36 22.76
C GLU A 297 -19.94 -6.38 23.79
N GLY A 298 -19.78 -5.10 23.43
CA GLY A 298 -19.21 -4.06 24.29
C GLY A 298 -17.70 -3.91 24.19
N GLU A 299 -17.06 -4.57 23.23
CA GLU A 299 -15.61 -4.51 23.02
C GLU A 299 -15.21 -3.28 22.19
N ASN A 300 -14.25 -2.50 22.68
CA ASN A 300 -13.76 -1.33 21.96
C ASN A 300 -12.74 -1.76 20.90
N THR A 301 -13.20 -1.94 19.67
CA THR A 301 -12.35 -2.43 18.58
C THR A 301 -11.72 -1.30 17.76
N ARG A 302 -10.48 -1.50 17.28
CA ARG A 302 -9.79 -0.61 16.31
C ARG A 302 -9.28 -1.38 15.10
N ILE A 303 -9.48 -0.81 13.92
CA ILE A 303 -8.93 -1.35 12.66
C ILE A 303 -7.64 -0.62 12.32
N VAL A 304 -6.54 -1.36 12.18
CA VAL A 304 -5.22 -0.84 11.85
C VAL A 304 -4.84 -1.31 10.44
N ALA A 305 -4.79 -0.36 9.50
CA ALA A 305 -4.47 -0.66 8.11
C ALA A 305 -2.96 -0.70 7.88
N LEU A 306 -2.47 -1.83 7.36
CA LEU A 306 -1.04 -2.05 7.07
C LEU A 306 -0.89 -2.85 5.77
N PRO A 307 0.19 -2.67 4.99
CA PRO A 307 0.57 -3.66 3.99
C PRO A 307 0.74 -5.04 4.64
N GLN A 308 0.30 -6.10 3.98
CA GLN A 308 0.35 -7.45 4.55
C GLN A 308 1.78 -7.89 4.94
N TRP A 309 2.80 -7.47 4.19
CA TRP A 309 4.20 -7.76 4.51
C TRP A 309 4.77 -6.98 5.72
N GLU A 310 4.06 -5.96 6.22
CA GLU A 310 4.42 -5.23 7.45
C GLU A 310 3.79 -5.86 8.69
N ILE A 311 2.90 -6.83 8.51
CA ILE A 311 2.34 -7.62 9.62
C ILE A 311 3.39 -8.63 10.04
N ASN A 312 4.02 -8.41 11.18
CA ASN A 312 5.06 -9.25 11.75
C ASN A 312 4.98 -9.25 13.28
N ALA A 313 5.84 -10.02 13.95
CA ALA A 313 5.80 -10.16 15.41
C ALA A 313 5.93 -8.81 16.13
N ALA A 314 6.78 -7.89 15.66
CA ALA A 314 6.92 -6.57 16.26
C ALA A 314 5.64 -5.72 16.14
N ALA A 315 4.97 -5.78 14.99
CA ALA A 315 3.68 -5.10 14.80
C ALA A 315 2.60 -5.67 15.72
N VAL A 316 2.53 -7.00 15.86
CA VAL A 316 1.57 -7.68 16.74
C VAL A 316 1.86 -7.35 18.22
N ASN A 317 3.14 -7.41 18.63
CA ASN A 317 3.56 -7.11 20.01
C ASN A 317 3.27 -5.67 20.44
N THR A 318 3.04 -4.74 19.50
CA THR A 318 2.56 -3.39 19.82
C THR A 318 1.19 -3.40 20.52
N PHE A 319 0.45 -4.51 20.40
CA PHE A 319 -0.88 -4.71 20.97
C PHE A 319 -0.94 -5.97 21.85
N ALA A 320 0.16 -6.32 22.52
CA ALA A 320 0.22 -7.48 23.40
C ALA A 320 -0.83 -7.44 24.53
N GLU A 321 -1.20 -6.24 25.00
CA GLU A 321 -2.20 -6.01 26.04
C GLU A 321 -3.66 -6.11 25.54
N ALA A 322 -3.89 -6.20 24.22
CA ALA A 322 -5.24 -6.38 23.67
C ALA A 322 -5.76 -7.78 24.01
N SER A 323 -7.05 -7.91 24.33
CA SER A 323 -7.69 -9.21 24.58
C SER A 323 -7.75 -10.07 23.31
N ALA A 324 -7.82 -9.43 22.14
CA ALA A 324 -7.71 -10.11 20.85
C ALA A 324 -7.03 -9.24 19.78
N VAL A 325 -6.19 -9.89 18.95
CA VAL A 325 -5.59 -9.31 17.74
C VAL A 325 -5.94 -10.16 16.52
N TYR A 326 -6.77 -9.63 15.63
CA TYR A 326 -7.19 -10.31 14.40
C TYR A 326 -6.18 -10.07 13.27
N LEU A 327 -5.63 -11.16 12.73
CA LEU A 327 -4.60 -11.19 11.72
C LEU A 327 -5.15 -11.68 10.37
N PRO A 328 -5.06 -10.87 9.30
CA PRO A 328 -5.53 -11.25 7.99
C PRO A 328 -4.55 -12.20 7.31
N HIS A 329 -5.06 -13.19 6.57
CA HIS A 329 -4.25 -14.02 5.64
C HIS A 329 -3.01 -14.61 6.31
N MET A 330 -3.17 -15.12 7.53
CA MET A 330 -2.11 -15.74 8.31
C MET A 330 -2.62 -16.96 9.05
N ILE A 331 -1.69 -17.79 9.53
CA ILE A 331 -1.95 -18.93 10.41
C ILE A 331 -1.10 -18.82 11.67
N ARG A 332 -1.49 -19.55 12.72
CA ARG A 332 -0.80 -19.55 14.02
C ARG A 332 0.69 -19.85 13.95
N ARG A 333 1.09 -20.74 13.04
CA ARG A 333 2.51 -21.07 12.82
C ARG A 333 3.36 -19.88 12.35
N GLN A 334 2.77 -18.87 11.70
CA GLN A 334 3.52 -17.73 11.17
C GLN A 334 3.82 -16.67 12.23
N LEU A 335 2.81 -16.29 13.02
CA LEU A 335 2.88 -15.30 14.09
C LEU A 335 2.07 -15.83 15.25
N GLY A 336 2.70 -16.65 16.10
CA GLY A 336 2.05 -17.26 17.26
C GLY A 336 1.77 -16.22 18.35
N GLY A 337 0.61 -16.33 19.00
CA GLY A 337 0.19 -15.50 20.12
C GLY A 337 -1.00 -16.16 20.83
N THR A 338 -1.14 -15.96 22.14
CA THR A 338 -2.27 -16.52 22.89
C THR A 338 -3.56 -15.73 22.67
N ASN A 339 -3.45 -14.48 22.24
CA ASN A 339 -4.56 -13.56 21.97
C ASN A 339 -4.78 -13.30 20.46
N THR A 340 -4.18 -14.09 19.57
CA THR A 340 -4.30 -13.87 18.12
C THR A 340 -5.40 -14.74 17.50
N LEU A 341 -6.22 -14.12 16.66
CA LEU A 341 -7.22 -14.78 15.81
C LEU A 341 -6.87 -14.51 14.35
N TYR A 342 -7.25 -15.41 13.45
CA TYR A 342 -6.85 -15.36 12.05
C TYR A 342 -8.08 -15.34 11.17
N TYR A 343 -8.13 -14.43 10.20
CA TYR A 343 -9.23 -14.37 9.26
C TYR A 343 -8.78 -14.35 7.80
N MET A 344 -9.54 -15.01 6.94
CA MET A 344 -9.13 -15.22 5.54
C MET A 344 -10.33 -15.28 4.60
N GLN A 345 -10.13 -14.76 3.40
CA GLN A 345 -11.04 -14.99 2.27
C GLN A 345 -10.84 -16.41 1.73
N GLU A 346 -11.85 -17.26 1.79
CA GLU A 346 -11.76 -18.69 1.45
C GLU A 346 -12.74 -19.07 0.33
N LEU A 347 -12.31 -19.93 -0.60
CA LEU A 347 -13.05 -20.57 -1.71
C LEU A 347 -13.82 -19.66 -2.70
N LEU A 348 -14.49 -18.60 -2.25
CA LEU A 348 -15.26 -17.62 -3.03
C LEU A 348 -14.79 -16.18 -2.73
N PRO A 349 -15.15 -15.18 -3.57
CA PRO A 349 -14.79 -13.79 -3.30
C PRO A 349 -15.38 -13.23 -1.99
N ASP A 350 -16.61 -13.58 -1.64
CA ASP A 350 -17.39 -13.00 -0.55
C ASP A 350 -17.50 -13.91 0.68
N LEU A 351 -16.77 -15.03 0.70
CA LEU A 351 -16.77 -16.00 1.78
C LEU A 351 -15.48 -15.86 2.60
N PHE A 352 -15.65 -15.67 3.91
CA PHE A 352 -14.55 -15.51 4.85
C PHE A 352 -14.68 -16.50 6.01
N THR A 353 -13.56 -16.82 6.64
CA THR A 353 -13.50 -17.51 7.92
C THR A 353 -12.70 -16.69 8.92
N ALA A 354 -12.97 -16.92 10.21
CA ALA A 354 -12.18 -16.40 11.33
C ALA A 354 -12.03 -17.54 12.35
N ASP A 355 -10.82 -17.76 12.86
CA ASP A 355 -10.45 -18.97 13.60
C ASP A 355 -9.21 -18.73 14.48
N ALA A 356 -9.04 -19.51 15.53
CA ALA A 356 -7.93 -19.36 16.48
C ALA A 356 -6.58 -19.92 15.99
N ASP A 357 -6.59 -20.84 15.03
CA ASP A 357 -5.41 -21.54 14.51
C ASP A 357 -5.07 -21.11 13.07
N GLY A 358 -6.06 -20.69 12.27
CA GLY A 358 -5.83 -20.23 10.91
C GLY A 358 -6.96 -20.55 9.94
N TRP A 359 -6.63 -20.62 8.67
CA TRP A 359 -7.55 -20.95 7.59
C TRP A 359 -7.14 -22.25 6.90
N GLY A 360 -7.98 -22.75 5.98
CA GLY A 360 -7.73 -24.00 5.28
C GLY A 360 -7.47 -25.16 6.24
N ALA A 361 -6.39 -25.92 6.00
CA ALA A 361 -6.02 -27.06 6.84
C ALA A 361 -5.41 -26.68 8.20
N SER A 362 -5.23 -25.39 8.47
CA SER A 362 -4.81 -24.89 9.79
C SER A 362 -5.99 -24.46 10.66
N SER A 363 -7.20 -24.36 10.13
CA SER A 363 -8.38 -24.00 10.93
C SER A 363 -8.77 -25.13 11.88
N SER A 364 -9.35 -24.77 13.02
CA SER A 364 -10.04 -25.71 13.94
C SER A 364 -11.20 -26.48 13.28
N LEU A 365 -11.69 -26.01 12.13
CA LEU A 365 -12.73 -26.67 11.33
C LEU A 365 -12.18 -27.80 10.44
N TYR A 366 -10.85 -27.90 10.28
CA TYR A 366 -10.25 -28.92 9.43
C TYR A 366 -10.53 -30.35 9.94
N GLY A 367 -10.92 -31.24 9.03
CA GLY A 367 -11.19 -32.64 9.34
C GLY A 367 -12.53 -32.91 10.04
N ARG A 368 -13.33 -31.87 10.33
CA ARG A 368 -14.67 -32.05 10.91
C ARG A 368 -15.61 -32.75 9.93
N LYS A 369 -16.53 -33.53 10.50
CA LYS A 369 -17.55 -34.31 9.78
C LYS A 369 -18.98 -33.93 10.15
N ASP A 370 -19.18 -32.88 10.94
CA ASP A 370 -20.51 -32.48 11.40
C ASP A 370 -21.44 -32.11 10.24
N PHE A 371 -20.87 -31.72 9.10
CA PHE A 371 -21.62 -31.48 7.88
C PHE A 371 -22.42 -32.71 7.44
N GLU A 372 -21.97 -33.94 7.72
CA GLU A 372 -22.70 -35.18 7.37
C GLU A 372 -24.10 -35.22 8.02
N ALA A 373 -24.23 -34.67 9.23
CA ALA A 373 -25.49 -34.57 9.95
C ALA A 373 -26.20 -33.20 9.77
N HIS A 374 -25.59 -32.26 9.03
CA HIS A 374 -26.13 -30.92 8.84
C HIS A 374 -27.40 -30.96 8.00
N GLN A 375 -28.44 -30.29 8.50
CA GLN A 375 -29.66 -30.04 7.73
C GLN A 375 -29.37 -29.00 6.65
N LEU A 376 -29.82 -29.27 5.42
CA LEU A 376 -29.64 -28.34 4.30
C LEU A 376 -30.32 -27.01 4.61
N ASP A 377 -29.60 -25.92 4.40
CA ASP A 377 -30.12 -24.56 4.42
C ASP A 377 -30.98 -24.36 3.16
N ASP A 378 -32.16 -23.78 3.33
CA ASP A 378 -33.13 -23.56 2.24
C ASP A 378 -32.54 -22.75 1.06
N ARG A 379 -31.46 -21.98 1.30
CA ARG A 379 -30.79 -21.16 0.29
C ARG A 379 -29.79 -21.92 -0.59
N VAL A 380 -29.43 -23.17 -0.26
CA VAL A 380 -28.29 -23.86 -0.90
C VAL A 380 -28.47 -24.08 -2.40
N GLU A 381 -29.68 -24.45 -2.83
CA GLU A 381 -29.99 -24.68 -4.25
C GLU A 381 -29.94 -23.38 -5.06
N ASP A 382 -30.55 -22.31 -4.55
CA ASP A 382 -30.50 -20.99 -5.17
C ASP A 382 -29.07 -20.44 -5.25
N PHE A 383 -28.28 -20.68 -4.21
CA PHE A 383 -26.87 -20.34 -4.18
C PHE A 383 -26.09 -21.06 -5.29
N ILE A 384 -26.25 -22.38 -5.42
CA ILE A 384 -25.61 -23.19 -6.47
C ILE A 384 -26.02 -22.69 -7.86
N ALA A 385 -27.32 -22.47 -8.07
CA ALA A 385 -27.86 -21.95 -9.32
C ALA A 385 -27.26 -20.58 -9.67
N LYS A 386 -27.14 -19.68 -8.68
CA LYS A 386 -26.52 -18.36 -8.84
C LYS A 386 -25.04 -18.47 -9.22
N ILE A 387 -24.24 -19.27 -8.50
CA ILE A 387 -22.81 -19.45 -8.79
C ILE A 387 -22.62 -19.95 -10.24
N ARG A 388 -23.38 -20.96 -10.66
CA ARG A 388 -23.34 -21.52 -12.02
C ARG A 388 -23.73 -20.48 -13.07
N LYS A 389 -24.85 -19.78 -12.87
CA LYS A 389 -25.40 -18.77 -13.80
C LYS A 389 -24.49 -17.55 -13.97
N GLU A 390 -24.04 -16.98 -12.85
CA GLU A 390 -23.23 -15.76 -12.87
C GLU A 390 -21.75 -16.03 -13.14
N ARG A 391 -21.34 -17.29 -13.01
CA ARG A 391 -19.98 -17.79 -13.20
C ARG A 391 -19.02 -17.21 -12.16
N ILE A 392 -19.40 -17.32 -10.89
CA ILE A 392 -18.66 -16.75 -9.77
C ILE A 392 -17.48 -17.66 -9.45
N THR A 393 -16.28 -17.10 -9.46
CA THR A 393 -15.02 -17.76 -9.06
C THR A 393 -14.16 -16.77 -8.27
N LYS A 394 -13.34 -17.27 -7.33
CA LYS A 394 -12.46 -16.43 -6.50
C LYS A 394 -11.45 -15.63 -7.31
N ALA A 395 -10.96 -16.18 -8.42
CA ALA A 395 -10.06 -15.49 -9.36
C ALA A 395 -10.85 -15.09 -10.63
N PRO A 396 -11.28 -13.83 -10.77
CA PRO A 396 -12.09 -13.38 -11.90
C PRO A 396 -11.51 -13.76 -13.26
N GLN A 397 -12.30 -14.47 -14.05
CA GLN A 397 -11.96 -14.88 -15.41
C GLN A 397 -12.84 -14.16 -16.43
N LYS A 398 -12.35 -14.01 -17.66
CA LYS A 398 -13.19 -13.48 -18.75
C LYS A 398 -14.37 -14.43 -18.97
N LYS A 399 -15.59 -13.89 -19.10
CA LYS A 399 -16.82 -14.67 -19.36
C LYS A 399 -16.93 -15.21 -20.80
N ALA A 400 -15.82 -15.30 -21.54
CA ALA A 400 -15.83 -15.86 -22.88
C ALA A 400 -16.00 -17.38 -22.78
N SER A 401 -17.05 -17.93 -23.42
CA SER A 401 -17.25 -19.38 -23.47
C SER A 401 -16.19 -20.01 -24.36
N SER A 402 -15.56 -21.08 -23.90
CA SER A 402 -14.80 -21.97 -24.78
C SER A 402 -15.77 -22.93 -25.47
N LYS A 403 -16.22 -22.58 -26.68
CA LYS A 403 -17.15 -23.42 -27.47
C LYS A 403 -16.54 -24.75 -27.94
N ASP A 404 -15.20 -24.88 -27.93
CA ASP A 404 -14.46 -26.03 -28.47
C ASP A 404 -13.71 -26.85 -27.39
N LEU A 405 -14.27 -27.03 -26.19
CA LEU A 405 -13.69 -28.00 -25.23
C LEU A 405 -14.25 -29.40 -25.52
N SER A 406 -13.36 -30.33 -25.88
CA SER A 406 -13.66 -31.76 -25.91
C SER A 406 -14.03 -32.26 -24.50
N GLU A 407 -14.58 -33.48 -24.39
CA GLU A 407 -14.69 -34.11 -23.08
C GLU A 407 -13.32 -34.20 -22.40
N ILE A 408 -13.32 -33.96 -21.10
CA ILE A 408 -12.13 -33.96 -20.25
C ILE A 408 -12.32 -35.11 -19.27
N GLU A 409 -11.44 -36.11 -19.27
CA GLU A 409 -11.59 -37.22 -18.33
C GLU A 409 -11.09 -36.82 -16.95
N LEU A 410 -9.95 -36.12 -16.90
CA LEU A 410 -9.45 -35.52 -15.68
C LEU A 410 -9.03 -34.06 -15.91
N LEU A 411 -9.67 -33.13 -15.20
CA LEU A 411 -9.25 -31.73 -15.17
C LEU A 411 -8.24 -31.53 -14.04
N ALA A 412 -7.12 -30.88 -14.34
CA ALA A 412 -6.04 -30.62 -13.39
C ALA A 412 -5.69 -29.11 -13.35
N PRO A 413 -6.41 -28.30 -12.56
CA PRO A 413 -6.11 -26.88 -12.42
C PRO A 413 -4.78 -26.67 -11.69
N LEU A 414 -3.88 -25.86 -12.29
CA LEU A 414 -2.66 -25.42 -11.62
C LEU A 414 -2.93 -24.26 -10.66
N GLN A 415 -2.03 -24.09 -9.69
CA GLN A 415 -2.02 -22.98 -8.72
C GLN A 415 -0.85 -22.03 -8.98
N VAL A 416 -0.85 -20.87 -8.32
CA VAL A 416 0.25 -19.89 -8.46
C VAL A 416 1.47 -20.41 -7.72
N PRO A 417 2.65 -20.52 -8.36
CA PRO A 417 3.87 -20.92 -7.64
C PRO A 417 4.17 -19.97 -6.49
N GLY A 418 4.51 -20.53 -5.33
CA GLY A 418 4.74 -19.78 -4.11
C GLY A 418 3.50 -19.16 -3.48
N ASP A 419 2.28 -19.61 -3.82
CA ASP A 419 1.04 -19.37 -3.09
C ASP A 419 1.14 -19.87 -1.63
N ASP A 420 0.59 -19.12 -0.67
CA ASP A 420 0.59 -19.49 0.74
C ASP A 420 -0.21 -20.78 1.01
N ALA A 421 -1.28 -21.05 0.26
CA ALA A 421 -2.01 -22.31 0.37
C ALA A 421 -1.15 -23.51 -0.03
N LEU A 422 -0.30 -23.37 -1.06
CA LEU A 422 0.67 -24.39 -1.41
C LEU A 422 1.77 -24.52 -0.34
N ILE A 423 2.33 -23.40 0.10
CA ILE A 423 3.44 -23.38 1.08
C ILE A 423 3.03 -24.02 2.41
N TYR A 424 1.84 -23.72 2.92
CA TYR A 424 1.43 -24.16 4.25
C TYR A 424 0.55 -25.42 4.24
N HIS A 425 -0.22 -25.65 3.17
CA HIS A 425 -1.20 -26.75 3.13
C HIS A 425 -0.98 -27.73 1.98
N GLY A 426 -0.01 -27.49 1.08
CA GLY A 426 0.37 -28.46 0.05
C GLY A 426 1.03 -29.69 0.67
N ALA A 427 0.72 -30.89 0.16
CA ALA A 427 1.43 -32.13 0.50
C ALA A 427 2.29 -32.66 -0.66
N VAL A 428 2.23 -32.00 -1.81
CA VAL A 428 3.05 -32.25 -3.00
C VAL A 428 3.44 -30.91 -3.64
N THR A 429 4.53 -30.89 -4.41
CA THR A 429 4.90 -29.73 -5.23
C THR A 429 4.02 -29.65 -6.49
N LEU A 430 4.05 -28.51 -7.19
CA LEU A 430 3.34 -28.38 -8.47
C LEU A 430 3.96 -29.30 -9.53
N GLU A 431 5.27 -29.47 -9.49
CA GLU A 431 6.05 -30.35 -10.35
C GLU A 431 5.68 -31.81 -10.11
N ASP A 432 5.65 -32.27 -8.85
CA ASP A 432 5.23 -33.63 -8.49
C ASP A 432 3.79 -33.92 -8.92
N TYR A 433 2.91 -32.93 -8.73
CA TYR A 433 1.51 -33.01 -9.14
C TYR A 433 1.38 -33.17 -10.66
N VAL A 434 2.10 -32.35 -11.44
CA VAL A 434 2.12 -32.46 -12.90
C VAL A 434 2.71 -33.79 -13.37
N GLU A 435 3.86 -34.20 -12.82
CA GLU A 435 4.54 -35.44 -13.19
C GLU A 435 3.65 -36.67 -12.91
N THR A 436 3.02 -36.72 -11.73
CA THR A 436 2.15 -37.82 -11.33
C THR A 436 0.97 -37.97 -12.27
N LEU A 437 0.28 -36.88 -12.57
CA LEU A 437 -0.90 -36.89 -13.43
C LEU A 437 -0.55 -37.13 -14.90
N ALA A 438 0.58 -36.61 -15.39
CA ALA A 438 1.04 -36.87 -16.75
C ALA A 438 1.42 -38.35 -16.93
N THR A 439 2.12 -38.94 -15.96
CA THR A 439 2.49 -40.37 -15.99
C THR A 439 1.26 -41.27 -15.91
N PHE A 440 0.28 -40.90 -15.09
CA PHE A 440 -1.01 -41.58 -15.04
C PHE A 440 -1.74 -41.51 -16.39
N ALA A 441 -1.79 -40.34 -17.02
CA ALA A 441 -2.46 -40.13 -18.31
C ALA A 441 -1.92 -41.08 -19.39
N GLU A 442 -0.59 -41.20 -19.49
CA GLU A 442 0.07 -42.11 -20.44
C GLU A 442 -0.21 -43.58 -20.14
N ARG A 443 -0.10 -43.98 -18.87
CA ARG A 443 -0.29 -45.38 -18.46
C ARG A 443 -1.72 -45.84 -18.69
N GLU A 444 -2.69 -45.06 -18.24
CA GLU A 444 -4.12 -45.42 -18.27
C GLU A 444 -4.83 -44.93 -19.54
N LYS A 445 -4.09 -44.29 -20.47
CA LYS A 445 -4.64 -43.71 -21.72
C LYS A 445 -5.82 -42.76 -21.46
N THR A 446 -5.73 -41.99 -20.37
CA THR A 446 -6.80 -41.11 -19.88
C THR A 446 -6.50 -39.67 -20.27
N ASN A 447 -7.48 -38.96 -20.81
CA ASN A 447 -7.32 -37.57 -21.21
C ASN A 447 -7.24 -36.62 -19.99
N VAL A 448 -6.03 -36.18 -19.66
CA VAL A 448 -5.75 -35.20 -18.60
C VAL A 448 -5.54 -33.81 -19.20
N VAL A 449 -6.26 -32.81 -18.67
CA VAL A 449 -6.13 -31.42 -19.09
C VAL A 449 -5.62 -30.56 -17.94
N PHE A 450 -4.37 -30.11 -18.05
CA PHE A 450 -3.81 -29.10 -17.16
C PHE A 450 -4.29 -27.71 -17.54
N ARG A 451 -4.71 -26.94 -16.54
CA ARG A 451 -5.24 -25.59 -16.77
C ARG A 451 -4.43 -24.53 -16.03
N LYS A 452 -3.96 -23.53 -16.77
CA LYS A 452 -3.17 -22.44 -16.18
C LYS A 452 -3.99 -21.61 -15.18
N HIS A 453 -3.38 -21.24 -14.06
CA HIS A 453 -3.97 -20.27 -13.14
C HIS A 453 -3.98 -18.85 -13.74
N PRO A 454 -5.07 -18.06 -13.64
CA PRO A 454 -5.14 -16.71 -14.23
C PRO A 454 -4.10 -15.70 -13.74
N TYR A 455 -3.55 -15.92 -12.54
CA TYR A 455 -2.54 -15.07 -11.91
C TYR A 455 -1.12 -15.67 -11.92
N ASP A 456 -0.91 -16.79 -12.59
CA ASP A 456 0.43 -17.35 -12.74
C ASP A 456 1.22 -16.57 -13.81
N GLU A 457 2.22 -15.81 -13.35
CA GLU A 457 3.15 -15.03 -14.17
C GLU A 457 4.51 -15.74 -14.37
N THR A 458 4.66 -16.98 -13.91
CA THR A 458 5.91 -17.77 -14.01
C THR A 458 5.99 -18.58 -15.31
N SER A 459 7.12 -19.27 -15.52
CA SER A 459 7.33 -20.18 -16.65
C SER A 459 6.80 -21.60 -16.43
N LEU A 460 6.39 -21.97 -15.21
CA LEU A 460 6.00 -23.34 -14.84
C LEU A 460 5.05 -23.98 -15.86
N PHE A 461 3.94 -23.31 -16.18
CA PHE A 461 2.96 -23.84 -17.14
C PHE A 461 3.56 -24.13 -18.52
N GLU A 462 4.42 -23.24 -19.03
CA GLU A 462 5.03 -23.37 -20.35
C GLU A 462 6.10 -24.46 -20.38
N ASP A 463 6.86 -24.58 -19.29
CA ASP A 463 7.90 -25.60 -19.15
C ASP A 463 7.28 -26.99 -18.98
N SER A 464 6.27 -27.13 -18.12
CA SER A 464 5.47 -28.36 -18.00
C SER A 464 4.79 -28.73 -19.34
N ARG A 465 4.26 -27.76 -20.07
CA ARG A 465 3.67 -28.02 -21.40
C ARG A 465 4.70 -28.61 -22.35
N LYS A 466 5.89 -28.04 -22.46
CA LYS A 466 6.94 -28.55 -23.35
C LYS A 466 7.38 -29.96 -22.97
N GLN A 467 7.44 -30.25 -21.68
CA GLN A 467 7.95 -31.52 -21.17
C GLN A 467 6.93 -32.66 -21.25
N TYR A 468 5.66 -32.41 -20.95
CA TYR A 468 4.68 -33.47 -20.72
C TYR A 468 3.54 -33.55 -21.75
N SER A 469 3.45 -32.64 -22.73
CA SER A 469 2.36 -32.69 -23.72
C SER A 469 2.40 -33.97 -24.56
N SER A 470 1.23 -34.58 -24.78
CA SER A 470 1.09 -35.82 -25.54
C SER A 470 -0.33 -35.96 -26.13
N ASN A 471 -0.67 -37.16 -26.62
CA ASN A 471 -2.04 -37.48 -27.04
C ASN A 471 -3.03 -37.50 -25.86
N PHE A 472 -2.56 -37.82 -24.65
CA PHE A 472 -3.37 -37.96 -23.44
C PHE A 472 -3.20 -36.79 -22.46
N VAL A 473 -2.14 -35.99 -22.59
CA VAL A 473 -1.85 -34.84 -21.74
C VAL A 473 -1.94 -33.54 -22.52
N LYS A 474 -2.89 -32.67 -22.14
CA LYS A 474 -3.13 -31.37 -22.78
C LYS A 474 -2.96 -30.23 -21.79
N PHE A 475 -2.47 -29.09 -22.27
CA PHE A 475 -2.33 -27.86 -21.49
C PHE A 475 -3.19 -26.76 -22.09
N SER A 476 -4.06 -26.15 -21.28
CA SER A 476 -5.01 -25.12 -21.71
C SER A 476 -4.85 -23.80 -20.96
N VAL A 477 -4.87 -22.70 -21.72
CA VAL A 477 -4.89 -21.32 -21.22
C VAL A 477 -6.24 -20.62 -21.46
N GLY A 478 -7.19 -21.31 -22.08
CA GLY A 478 -8.43 -20.73 -22.63
C GLY A 478 -9.71 -21.10 -21.88
N GLY A 479 -10.75 -20.30 -22.09
CA GLY A 479 -12.09 -20.51 -21.53
C GLY A 479 -12.22 -20.11 -20.06
N HIS A 480 -13.39 -20.33 -19.47
CA HIS A 480 -13.65 -20.07 -18.06
C HIS A 480 -13.76 -21.40 -17.28
N ILE A 481 -13.37 -21.42 -16.00
CA ILE A 481 -13.18 -22.67 -15.24
C ILE A 481 -14.45 -23.52 -15.17
N HIS A 482 -15.60 -22.89 -14.94
CA HIS A 482 -16.92 -23.53 -15.03
C HIS A 482 -17.21 -24.28 -16.35
N ASP A 483 -16.67 -23.85 -17.50
CA ASP A 483 -16.86 -24.60 -18.75
C ASP A 483 -16.07 -25.91 -18.73
N ALA A 484 -14.86 -25.87 -18.18
CA ALA A 484 -14.03 -27.07 -18.02
C ALA A 484 -14.64 -28.02 -16.98
N LEU A 485 -15.15 -27.51 -15.86
CA LEU A 485 -15.85 -28.31 -14.84
C LEU A 485 -17.10 -29.00 -15.40
N ALA A 486 -17.88 -28.30 -16.23
CA ALA A 486 -19.03 -28.88 -16.90
C ALA A 486 -18.65 -30.04 -17.84
N LYS A 487 -17.44 -30.04 -18.40
CA LYS A 487 -16.93 -31.07 -19.32
C LYS A 487 -16.05 -32.14 -18.68
N ALA A 488 -15.67 -31.98 -17.41
CA ALA A 488 -14.78 -32.90 -16.71
C ALA A 488 -15.55 -34.11 -16.17
N LYS A 489 -15.00 -35.33 -16.28
CA LYS A 489 -15.51 -36.51 -15.56
C LYS A 489 -15.05 -36.52 -14.10
N ALA A 490 -13.81 -36.12 -13.84
CA ALA A 490 -13.27 -35.88 -12.50
C ALA A 490 -12.31 -34.68 -12.48
N VAL A 491 -12.01 -34.18 -11.27
CA VAL A 491 -11.10 -33.05 -11.06
C VAL A 491 -10.04 -33.43 -10.03
N ALA A 492 -8.77 -33.34 -10.41
CA ALA A 492 -7.66 -33.44 -9.47
C ALA A 492 -7.21 -32.04 -9.06
N ILE A 493 -6.93 -31.81 -7.78
CA ILE A 493 -6.40 -30.55 -7.24
C ILE A 493 -5.33 -30.84 -6.20
N ILE A 494 -4.47 -29.86 -5.89
CA ILE A 494 -3.65 -29.92 -4.66
C ILE A 494 -4.52 -29.47 -3.50
N ASN A 495 -4.87 -28.19 -3.44
CA ASN A 495 -5.78 -27.65 -2.42
C ASN A 495 -6.52 -26.38 -2.92
N SER A 496 -6.71 -26.31 -4.24
CA SER A 496 -7.28 -25.17 -4.93
C SER A 496 -8.76 -24.95 -4.57
N GLY A 497 -9.21 -23.69 -4.53
CA GLY A 497 -10.64 -23.38 -4.44
C GLY A 497 -11.48 -23.96 -5.59
N VAL A 498 -10.85 -24.35 -6.71
CA VAL A 498 -11.52 -25.05 -7.81
C VAL A 498 -12.06 -26.42 -7.39
N GLY A 499 -11.53 -27.06 -6.33
CA GLY A 499 -12.11 -28.27 -5.76
C GLY A 499 -13.54 -28.02 -5.24
N PHE A 500 -13.75 -26.91 -4.54
CA PHE A 500 -15.09 -26.48 -4.12
C PHE A 500 -16.00 -26.12 -5.30
N GLU A 501 -15.46 -25.45 -6.33
CA GLU A 501 -16.20 -25.20 -7.58
C GLU A 501 -16.58 -26.52 -8.28
N ALA A 502 -15.74 -27.55 -8.23
CA ALA A 502 -16.04 -28.87 -8.79
C ALA A 502 -17.16 -29.59 -8.03
N MET A 503 -17.23 -29.43 -6.71
CA MET A 503 -18.35 -29.91 -5.90
C MET A 503 -19.67 -29.29 -6.37
N ILE A 504 -19.69 -27.99 -6.66
CA ILE A 504 -20.87 -27.29 -7.23
C ILE A 504 -21.31 -27.89 -8.58
N TYR A 505 -20.44 -28.56 -9.33
CA TYR A 505 -20.77 -29.25 -10.58
C TYR A 505 -20.97 -30.77 -10.40
N ASN A 506 -21.04 -31.23 -9.15
CA ASN A 506 -21.11 -32.64 -8.76
C ASN A 506 -20.00 -33.52 -9.38
N ARG A 507 -18.81 -32.94 -9.58
CA ARG A 507 -17.66 -33.68 -10.10
C ARG A 507 -16.89 -34.35 -8.96
N PRO A 508 -16.50 -35.62 -9.08
CA PRO A 508 -15.57 -36.25 -8.16
C PRO A 508 -14.29 -35.42 -8.04
N VAL A 509 -13.87 -35.13 -6.81
CA VAL A 509 -12.66 -34.35 -6.51
C VAL A 509 -11.61 -35.26 -5.90
N LEU A 510 -10.43 -35.25 -6.50
CA LEU A 510 -9.22 -35.91 -6.01
C LEU A 510 -8.26 -34.85 -5.44
N SER A 511 -8.04 -34.86 -4.13
CA SER A 511 -7.18 -33.90 -3.44
C SER A 511 -5.80 -34.49 -3.16
N PHE A 512 -4.74 -33.82 -3.61
CA PHE A 512 -3.34 -34.17 -3.32
C PHE A 512 -2.79 -33.46 -2.08
N GLY A 513 -3.40 -32.35 -1.67
CA GLY A 513 -2.99 -31.53 -0.55
C GLY A 513 -4.10 -31.44 0.49
N ARG A 514 -3.84 -30.65 1.54
CA ARG A 514 -4.79 -30.46 2.62
C ARG A 514 -5.66 -29.25 2.37
N SER A 515 -6.97 -29.41 2.50
CA SER A 515 -7.97 -28.37 2.28
C SER A 515 -9.14 -28.50 3.26
N ILE A 516 -9.89 -27.43 3.47
CA ILE A 516 -11.01 -27.44 4.44
C ILE A 516 -12.11 -28.46 4.07
N TYR A 517 -12.19 -28.86 2.80
CA TYR A 517 -13.17 -29.81 2.29
C TYR A 517 -12.63 -31.24 2.16
N ASP A 518 -11.45 -31.56 2.72
CA ASP A 518 -10.83 -32.89 2.63
C ASP A 518 -11.77 -34.02 3.12
N SER A 519 -12.59 -33.75 4.13
CA SER A 519 -13.56 -34.74 4.66
C SER A 519 -14.71 -35.04 3.70
N ALA A 520 -14.95 -34.19 2.70
CA ALA A 520 -16.00 -34.36 1.70
C ALA A 520 -15.50 -34.99 0.38
N VAL A 521 -14.19 -35.13 0.18
CA VAL A 521 -13.58 -35.52 -1.11
C VAL A 521 -12.65 -36.74 -1.00
N ILE A 522 -12.10 -37.20 -2.12
CA ILE A 522 -11.19 -38.36 -2.18
C ILE A 522 -9.75 -37.87 -2.09
N ASN A 523 -9.02 -38.27 -1.04
CA ASN A 523 -7.59 -37.98 -0.93
C ASN A 523 -6.77 -38.90 -1.84
N ALA A 524 -5.82 -38.32 -2.57
CA ALA A 524 -4.94 -39.02 -3.50
C ALA A 524 -3.48 -38.62 -3.26
N ASN A 525 -2.56 -39.49 -3.64
CA ASN A 525 -1.12 -39.26 -3.61
C ASN A 525 -0.43 -39.98 -4.79
N ARG A 526 0.89 -39.82 -4.91
CA ARG A 526 1.67 -40.42 -6.00
C ARG A 526 1.51 -41.93 -6.08
N GLN A 527 1.37 -42.62 -4.96
CA GLN A 527 1.33 -44.07 -4.87
C GLN A 527 -0.06 -44.66 -5.19
N ASN A 528 -1.14 -43.95 -4.83
CA ASN A 528 -2.50 -44.49 -4.90
C ASN A 528 -3.39 -43.83 -5.96
N PHE A 529 -2.83 -42.98 -6.84
CA PHE A 529 -3.64 -42.15 -7.74
C PHE A 529 -4.58 -42.97 -8.65
N SER A 530 -4.11 -44.05 -9.28
CA SER A 530 -4.99 -44.89 -10.13
C SER A 530 -6.17 -45.48 -9.36
N ALA A 531 -5.92 -46.01 -8.15
CA ALA A 531 -6.98 -46.56 -7.31
C ALA A 531 -7.97 -45.48 -6.86
N SER A 532 -7.46 -44.29 -6.53
CA SER A 532 -8.29 -43.15 -6.14
C SER A 532 -9.14 -42.64 -7.29
N TYR A 533 -8.59 -42.59 -8.52
CA TYR A 533 -9.31 -42.21 -9.73
C TYR A 533 -10.39 -43.22 -10.10
N ALA A 534 -10.07 -44.52 -10.08
CA ALA A 534 -11.07 -45.56 -10.31
C ALA A 534 -12.25 -45.43 -9.34
N LYS A 535 -11.95 -45.31 -8.03
CA LYS A 535 -12.95 -45.06 -6.99
C LYS A 535 -13.78 -43.80 -7.26
N ALA A 536 -13.15 -42.73 -7.71
CA ALA A 536 -13.82 -41.46 -7.98
C ALA A 536 -14.82 -41.55 -9.14
N ILE A 537 -14.48 -42.28 -10.21
CA ILE A 537 -15.33 -42.46 -11.38
C ILE A 537 -16.46 -43.47 -11.13
N GLU A 538 -16.22 -44.47 -10.26
CA GLU A 538 -17.21 -45.48 -9.88
C GLU A 538 -18.18 -45.01 -8.79
N GLU A 539 -17.90 -43.90 -8.12
CA GLU A 539 -18.74 -43.37 -7.04
C GLU A 539 -20.12 -42.94 -7.56
N ASN A 540 -21.17 -43.45 -6.90
CA ASN A 540 -22.56 -43.09 -7.20
C ASN A 540 -22.78 -41.57 -7.09
N GLU A 541 -23.38 -41.01 -8.15
CA GLU A 541 -23.54 -39.57 -8.31
C GLU A 541 -24.47 -38.93 -7.28
N ASP A 542 -25.55 -39.62 -6.88
CA ASP A 542 -26.54 -39.10 -5.94
C ASP A 542 -25.97 -39.07 -4.52
N ILE A 543 -25.26 -40.13 -4.11
CA ILE A 543 -24.58 -40.19 -2.80
C ILE A 543 -23.51 -39.12 -2.70
N ARG A 544 -22.71 -38.94 -3.76
CA ARG A 544 -21.72 -37.86 -3.81
C ARG A 544 -22.40 -36.48 -3.73
N TRP A 545 -23.50 -36.30 -4.46
CA TRP A 545 -24.21 -35.03 -4.49
C TRP A 545 -24.77 -34.65 -3.13
N GLU A 546 -25.41 -35.60 -2.43
CA GLU A 546 -25.93 -35.37 -1.09
C GLU A 546 -24.81 -34.96 -0.12
N ARG A 547 -23.66 -35.66 -0.16
CA ARG A 547 -22.49 -35.32 0.65
C ARG A 547 -21.98 -33.90 0.33
N TYR A 548 -21.90 -33.55 -0.94
CA TYR A 548 -21.46 -32.21 -1.37
C TYR A 548 -22.44 -31.12 -1.00
N LEU A 549 -23.76 -31.32 -1.16
CA LEU A 549 -24.79 -30.38 -0.77
C LEU A 549 -24.71 -30.07 0.73
N ARG A 550 -24.57 -31.10 1.56
CA ARG A 550 -24.41 -30.96 3.01
C ARG A 550 -23.16 -30.17 3.37
N PHE A 551 -22.03 -30.49 2.73
CA PHE A 551 -20.79 -29.74 2.95
C PHE A 551 -20.92 -28.28 2.52
N ILE A 552 -21.45 -28.01 1.32
CA ILE A 552 -21.62 -26.65 0.78
C ILE A 552 -22.55 -25.85 1.70
N SER A 553 -23.70 -26.42 2.09
CA SER A 553 -24.65 -25.80 3.00
C SER A 553 -23.97 -25.41 4.32
N TRP A 554 -23.32 -26.38 4.95
CA TRP A 554 -22.62 -26.18 6.23
C TRP A 554 -21.53 -25.12 6.11
N TYR A 555 -20.63 -25.27 5.14
CA TYR A 555 -19.47 -24.41 5.04
C TYR A 555 -19.84 -22.97 4.67
N VAL A 556 -20.81 -22.79 3.76
CA VAL A 556 -21.18 -21.46 3.24
C VAL A 556 -22.05 -20.68 4.23
N PHE A 557 -23.05 -21.32 4.82
CA PHE A 557 -24.05 -20.62 5.62
C PHE A 557 -23.79 -20.72 7.13
N HIS A 558 -23.22 -21.83 7.60
CA HIS A 558 -23.02 -22.07 9.04
C HIS A 558 -21.61 -21.69 9.51
N ALA A 559 -20.58 -22.24 8.87
CA ALA A 559 -19.18 -22.06 9.30
C ALA A 559 -18.56 -20.74 8.78
N GLY A 560 -18.83 -20.40 7.52
CA GLY A 560 -18.29 -19.22 6.87
C GLY A 560 -19.10 -17.94 7.09
N TYR A 561 -18.43 -16.80 6.96
CA TYR A 561 -19.03 -15.48 6.81
C TYR A 561 -19.25 -15.20 5.32
N LYS A 562 -20.42 -15.56 4.79
CA LYS A 562 -20.83 -15.10 3.45
C LYS A 562 -21.37 -13.68 3.55
N LEU A 563 -20.54 -12.71 3.18
CA LEU A 563 -20.82 -11.29 3.46
C LEU A 563 -22.05 -10.73 2.73
N HIS A 564 -22.50 -11.41 1.67
CA HIS A 564 -23.66 -11.04 0.85
C HIS A 564 -25.00 -11.60 1.32
N GLU A 565 -25.04 -12.22 2.48
CA GLU A 565 -26.29 -12.65 3.09
C GLU A 565 -26.84 -11.56 4.02
N GLU A 566 -28.15 -11.34 3.97
CA GLU A 566 -28.86 -10.47 4.91
C GLU A 566 -28.82 -11.06 6.33
N LYS A 567 -28.88 -12.39 6.43
CA LYS A 567 -28.79 -13.12 7.70
C LYS A 567 -27.60 -14.06 7.72
N ILE A 568 -26.79 -13.95 8.77
CA ILE A 568 -25.55 -14.71 8.96
C ILE A 568 -25.48 -15.29 10.37
N ASN A 569 -24.60 -16.28 10.57
CA ASN A 569 -24.19 -16.71 11.90
C ASN A 569 -23.31 -15.63 12.54
N LEU A 570 -23.78 -15.02 13.63
CA LEU A 570 -23.11 -13.95 14.36
C LEU A 570 -22.05 -14.43 15.35
N GLU A 571 -21.94 -15.75 15.62
CA GLU A 571 -20.96 -16.30 16.57
C GLU A 571 -19.52 -16.18 16.03
N LEU A 572 -18.62 -15.59 16.81
CA LEU A 572 -17.21 -15.49 16.42
C LEU A 572 -16.52 -16.86 16.44
N ASP A 573 -16.81 -17.69 17.45
CA ASP A 573 -16.37 -19.08 17.51
C ASP A 573 -17.21 -19.94 16.56
N ARG A 574 -16.58 -20.42 15.48
CA ARG A 574 -17.25 -21.20 14.44
C ARG A 574 -17.49 -22.66 14.82
N THR A 575 -17.04 -23.08 16.00
CA THR A 575 -17.34 -24.40 16.56
C THR A 575 -18.53 -24.39 17.51
N ALA A 576 -18.99 -23.21 17.93
CA ALA A 576 -20.14 -23.02 18.80
C ALA A 576 -21.48 -23.15 18.03
N PRO A 577 -22.60 -23.43 18.71
CA PRO A 577 -23.93 -23.41 18.10
C PRO A 577 -24.23 -22.04 17.45
N PRO A 578 -24.81 -22.00 16.23
CA PRO A 578 -24.94 -20.77 15.48
C PRO A 578 -25.98 -19.83 16.08
N LYS A 579 -25.68 -18.53 16.07
CA LYS A 579 -26.59 -17.45 16.46
C LYS A 579 -26.97 -16.64 15.23
N TRP A 580 -28.12 -16.95 14.66
CA TRP A 580 -28.60 -16.28 13.45
C TRP A 580 -29.11 -14.86 13.74
N GLY A 581 -28.68 -13.90 12.93
CA GLY A 581 -29.20 -12.54 12.99
C GLY A 581 -28.84 -11.71 11.76
N GLU A 582 -29.28 -10.45 11.78
CA GLU A 582 -29.06 -9.50 10.69
C GLU A 582 -27.57 -9.19 10.53
N ASN A 583 -27.11 -9.20 9.28
CA ASN A 583 -25.74 -8.86 8.92
C ASN A 583 -25.53 -7.34 9.03
N PRO A 584 -24.75 -6.87 10.02
CA PRO A 584 -24.66 -5.44 10.33
C PRO A 584 -23.93 -4.62 9.27
N ILE A 585 -23.30 -5.26 8.28
CA ILE A 585 -22.60 -4.57 7.18
C ILE A 585 -23.36 -4.62 5.85
N TYR A 586 -24.49 -5.33 5.75
CA TYR A 586 -25.17 -5.60 4.48
C TYR A 586 -25.49 -4.34 3.68
N ASP A 587 -26.13 -3.35 4.31
CA ASP A 587 -26.45 -2.06 3.68
C ASP A 587 -25.21 -1.30 3.20
N ASN A 588 -24.11 -1.37 3.98
CA ASN A 588 -22.86 -0.72 3.62
C ASN A 588 -22.23 -1.38 2.39
N LEU A 589 -22.23 -2.72 2.38
CA LEU A 589 -21.72 -3.52 1.28
C LEU A 589 -22.51 -3.24 -0.01
N ALA A 590 -23.84 -3.30 0.04
CA ALA A 590 -24.70 -3.02 -1.11
C ALA A 590 -24.47 -1.61 -1.67
N LEU A 591 -24.30 -0.61 -0.81
CA LEU A 591 -23.99 0.76 -1.24
C LEU A 591 -22.62 0.88 -1.92
N ASP A 592 -21.60 0.16 -1.45
CA ASP A 592 -20.28 0.15 -2.07
C ASP A 592 -20.24 -0.62 -3.40
N GLU A 593 -21.06 -1.65 -3.57
CA GLU A 593 -21.18 -2.34 -4.87
C GLU A 593 -21.82 -1.48 -5.95
N THR A 594 -22.75 -0.60 -5.56
CA THR A 594 -23.34 0.38 -6.49
C THR A 594 -22.41 1.56 -6.78
N ALA A 595 -21.25 1.65 -6.13
CA ALA A 595 -20.30 2.74 -6.38
C ALA A 595 -19.81 2.75 -7.83
N ALA A 596 -19.58 3.94 -8.36
CA ALA A 596 -19.12 4.12 -9.74
C ALA A 596 -17.61 3.81 -9.85
N TRP A 597 -17.21 2.54 -9.65
CA TRP A 597 -15.81 2.07 -9.72
C TRP A 597 -15.13 2.32 -11.06
N ARG A 598 -15.91 2.56 -12.12
CA ARG A 598 -15.41 3.02 -13.45
C ARG A 598 -15.16 4.53 -13.49
N GLY A 599 -15.35 5.25 -12.39
CA GLY A 599 -15.31 6.70 -12.27
C GLY A 599 -16.62 7.38 -12.65
N VAL A 600 -16.92 8.48 -11.94
CA VAL A 600 -18.09 9.34 -12.15
C VAL A 600 -18.11 9.96 -13.55
N ASN A 601 -19.31 10.30 -14.01
CA ASN A 601 -19.51 10.96 -15.28
C ASN A 601 -18.98 12.40 -15.25
N LEU A 602 -18.23 12.75 -16.30
CA LEU A 602 -17.74 14.10 -16.49
C LEU A 602 -18.91 15.01 -16.91
N GLN A 603 -18.89 16.23 -16.41
CA GLN A 603 -19.84 17.28 -16.75
C GLN A 603 -19.09 18.43 -17.44
N LYS A 604 -19.74 19.09 -18.40
CA LYS A 604 -19.17 20.32 -18.97
C LYS A 604 -19.29 21.44 -17.93
N ALA A 605 -18.17 22.04 -17.56
CA ALA A 605 -18.16 23.23 -16.69
C ALA A 605 -19.00 24.36 -17.29
N PRO A 606 -19.68 25.23 -16.52
CA PRO A 606 -20.65 26.20 -17.06
C PRO A 606 -20.08 27.10 -18.18
N ALA A 607 -20.92 27.54 -19.13
CA ALA A 607 -20.48 28.45 -20.20
C ALA A 607 -20.13 29.84 -19.64
N GLY A 608 -19.01 30.40 -20.09
CA GLY A 608 -18.44 31.67 -19.63
C GLY A 608 -18.36 32.77 -20.70
N TYR A 609 -17.55 33.78 -20.42
CA TYR A 609 -17.22 34.82 -21.40
C TYR A 609 -16.07 34.34 -22.30
N PRO A 610 -16.22 34.33 -23.64
CA PRO A 610 -15.23 33.76 -24.56
C PRO A 610 -13.81 34.30 -24.37
N LEU A 611 -13.67 35.62 -24.15
CA LEU A 611 -12.35 36.25 -23.97
C LEU A 611 -11.63 35.75 -22.71
N LYS A 612 -12.35 35.53 -21.60
CA LYS A 612 -11.76 35.02 -20.35
C LYS A 612 -11.40 33.54 -20.48
N GLU A 613 -12.23 32.76 -21.18
CA GLU A 613 -11.94 31.37 -21.49
C GLU A 613 -10.69 31.21 -22.35
N LEU A 614 -10.54 32.03 -23.40
CA LEU A 614 -9.38 32.03 -24.29
C LEU A 614 -8.09 32.41 -23.54
N ARG A 615 -8.13 33.40 -22.64
CA ARG A 615 -6.99 33.77 -21.77
C ARG A 615 -6.58 32.64 -20.83
N ALA A 616 -7.53 31.94 -20.22
CA ALA A 616 -7.24 30.79 -19.37
C ALA A 616 -6.69 29.61 -20.19
N GLN A 617 -7.24 29.34 -21.36
CA GLN A 617 -6.77 28.31 -22.28
C GLN A 617 -5.34 28.59 -22.76
N ALA A 618 -5.03 29.83 -23.13
CA ALA A 618 -3.68 30.25 -23.53
C ALA A 618 -2.66 30.02 -22.40
N ARG A 619 -2.98 30.42 -21.16
CA ARG A 619 -2.15 30.14 -19.98
C ARG A 619 -1.93 28.65 -19.78
N TYR A 620 -2.99 27.84 -19.87
CA TYR A 620 -2.89 26.39 -19.76
C TYR A 620 -1.97 25.80 -20.85
N LEU A 621 -2.12 26.22 -22.11
CA LEU A 621 -1.29 25.75 -23.22
C LEU A 621 0.18 26.11 -23.01
N ILE A 622 0.48 27.35 -22.59
CA ILE A 622 1.85 27.79 -22.27
C ILE A 622 2.43 26.89 -21.16
N ARG A 623 1.72 26.70 -20.05
CA ARG A 623 2.17 25.83 -18.94
C ARG A 623 2.38 24.38 -19.38
N ARG A 624 1.49 23.85 -20.21
CA ARG A 624 1.59 22.50 -20.77
C ARG A 624 2.81 22.37 -21.70
N LEU A 625 3.06 23.36 -22.55
CA LEU A 625 4.23 23.39 -23.43
C LEU A 625 5.51 23.51 -22.63
N GLN A 626 5.59 24.40 -21.64
CA GLN A 626 6.73 24.52 -20.72
C GLN A 626 7.02 23.19 -20.01
N LYS A 627 5.98 22.50 -19.51
CA LYS A 627 6.13 21.18 -18.88
C LYS A 627 6.62 20.12 -19.87
N THR A 628 6.03 20.05 -21.06
CA THR A 628 6.41 19.09 -22.11
C THR A 628 7.83 19.34 -22.60
N ALA A 629 8.17 20.60 -22.89
CA ALA A 629 9.51 21.02 -23.27
C ALA A 629 10.52 20.71 -22.16
N GLY A 630 10.17 20.92 -20.89
CA GLY A 630 11.02 20.54 -19.75
C GLY A 630 11.23 19.03 -19.63
N ILE A 631 10.23 18.20 -19.96
CA ILE A 631 10.38 16.74 -20.02
C ILE A 631 11.26 16.33 -21.21
N TYR A 632 11.00 16.89 -22.39
CA TYR A 632 11.76 16.61 -23.61
C TYR A 632 13.22 17.05 -23.48
N LYS A 633 13.47 18.25 -22.96
CA LYS A 633 14.80 18.77 -22.62
C LYS A 633 15.52 17.83 -21.66
N ARG A 634 14.84 17.35 -20.60
CA ARG A 634 15.41 16.33 -19.69
C ARG A 634 15.71 15.01 -20.40
N ARG A 635 14.85 14.56 -21.32
CA ARG A 635 15.03 13.29 -22.05
C ARG A 635 16.15 13.36 -23.09
N ILE A 636 16.26 14.45 -23.85
CA ILE A 636 17.39 14.70 -24.75
C ILE A 636 18.68 14.79 -23.94
N LYS A 637 18.66 15.58 -22.86
CA LYS A 637 19.81 15.72 -21.97
C LYS A 637 20.28 14.34 -21.49
N LYS A 638 19.35 13.49 -21.01
CA LYS A 638 19.65 12.12 -20.58
C LYS A 638 20.19 11.22 -21.71
N ARG A 639 19.62 11.28 -22.93
CA ARG A 639 20.00 10.39 -24.04
C ARG A 639 21.30 10.75 -24.75
N SER A 640 21.63 12.04 -24.84
CA SER A 640 22.74 12.50 -25.69
C SER A 640 23.82 13.22 -24.90
N PHE A 641 23.44 14.12 -23.99
CA PHE A 641 24.40 14.97 -23.28
C PHE A 641 24.97 14.32 -22.02
N ASP A 642 24.15 13.60 -21.26
CA ASP A 642 24.57 13.00 -19.99
C ASP A 642 25.53 11.82 -20.23
N HIS A 643 25.27 10.97 -21.23
CA HIS A 643 26.21 9.91 -21.64
C HIS A 643 27.55 10.47 -22.15
N LEU A 644 27.51 11.53 -22.98
CA LEU A 644 28.71 12.20 -23.47
C LEU A 644 29.48 12.85 -22.31
N SER A 645 28.79 13.58 -21.44
CA SER A 645 29.38 14.23 -20.27
C SER A 645 30.03 13.23 -19.31
N SER A 646 29.36 12.10 -19.08
CA SER A 646 29.90 11.00 -18.28
C SER A 646 31.15 10.38 -18.92
N GLY A 647 31.13 10.16 -20.24
CA GLY A 647 32.30 9.67 -20.99
C GLY A 647 33.48 10.64 -20.93
N VAL A 648 33.23 11.95 -21.02
CA VAL A 648 34.27 13.00 -20.93
C VAL A 648 34.85 13.11 -19.52
N LYS A 649 34.03 12.99 -18.47
CA LYS A 649 34.48 13.10 -17.07
C LYS A 649 35.17 11.84 -16.57
N ALA A 650 34.79 10.66 -17.04
CA ALA A 650 35.30 9.40 -16.52
C ALA A 650 36.84 9.29 -16.50
N PRO A 651 37.60 9.73 -17.52
CA PRO A 651 39.07 9.72 -17.49
C PRO A 651 39.70 10.58 -16.39
N TRP A 652 39.00 11.64 -15.96
CA TRP A 652 39.47 12.61 -14.96
C TRP A 652 39.22 12.15 -13.52
N ILE A 653 38.53 11.02 -13.36
CA ILE A 653 38.18 10.44 -12.07
C ILE A 653 39.05 9.21 -11.86
N SER A 654 39.90 9.26 -10.84
CA SER A 654 40.80 8.16 -10.46
C SER A 654 40.01 6.94 -10.00
N ARG A 655 40.55 5.74 -10.23
CA ARG A 655 39.97 4.52 -9.64
C ARG A 655 40.21 4.51 -8.14
N PHE A 656 39.23 4.02 -7.40
CA PHE A 656 39.42 3.74 -5.98
C PHE A 656 40.43 2.60 -5.82
N ASP A 657 41.41 2.78 -4.94
CA ASP A 657 42.46 1.78 -4.68
C ASP A 657 41.96 0.74 -3.66
N GLU A 658 41.81 -0.50 -4.13
CA GLU A 658 41.42 -1.66 -3.31
C GLU A 658 42.41 -1.96 -2.19
N GLY A 659 43.68 -1.56 -2.34
CA GLY A 659 44.70 -1.68 -1.31
C GLY A 659 44.32 -1.02 0.00
N TYR A 660 43.47 0.02 -0.02
CA TYR A 660 42.98 0.68 1.17
C TYR A 660 42.10 -0.19 2.06
N LEU A 661 41.41 -1.17 1.49
CA LEU A 661 40.51 -2.07 2.22
C LEU A 661 41.21 -3.32 2.75
N ARG A 662 42.45 -3.58 2.32
CA ARG A 662 43.15 -4.84 2.57
C ARG A 662 43.36 -5.10 4.06
N GLY A 663 42.84 -6.23 4.54
CA GLY A 663 42.96 -6.63 5.95
C GLY A 663 42.20 -5.74 6.94
N LYS A 664 41.32 -4.84 6.47
CA LYS A 664 40.56 -3.92 7.31
C LYS A 664 39.16 -4.45 7.63
N THR A 665 38.66 -4.11 8.80
CA THR A 665 37.25 -4.26 9.18
C THR A 665 36.44 -3.10 8.61
N VAL A 666 35.36 -3.38 7.87
CA VAL A 666 34.60 -2.36 7.13
C VAL A 666 33.15 -2.34 7.60
N ALA A 667 32.69 -1.18 8.05
CA ALA A 667 31.27 -0.91 8.31
C ALA A 667 30.63 -0.24 7.07
N LEU A 668 29.67 -0.90 6.44
CA LEU A 668 28.83 -0.30 5.41
C LEU A 668 27.51 0.15 6.03
N VAL A 669 27.31 1.47 6.16
CA VAL A 669 26.14 2.06 6.80
C VAL A 669 25.16 2.57 5.75
N GLY A 670 24.04 1.87 5.63
CA GLY A 670 22.90 2.24 4.82
C GLY A 670 22.04 3.32 5.48
N ASN A 671 20.96 3.69 4.80
CA ASN A 671 20.11 4.81 5.21
C ASN A 671 18.73 4.36 5.73
N ALA A 672 18.55 3.10 6.15
CA ALA A 672 17.28 2.63 6.69
C ALA A 672 16.92 3.35 8.00
N SER A 673 15.65 3.71 8.17
CA SER A 673 15.20 4.38 9.41
C SER A 673 15.22 3.46 10.63
N SER A 674 15.17 2.14 10.43
CA SER A 674 15.23 1.13 11.48
C SER A 674 16.48 1.22 12.35
N LEU A 675 17.57 1.84 11.86
CA LEU A 675 18.74 2.16 12.68
C LEU A 675 18.39 3.06 13.86
N LYS A 676 17.42 3.98 13.76
CA LYS A 676 17.07 4.92 14.85
C LYS A 676 16.69 4.21 16.17
N GLN A 677 16.28 2.94 16.09
CA GLN A 677 15.85 2.14 17.23
C GLN A 677 17.02 1.40 17.91
N THR A 678 18.25 1.58 17.43
CA THR A 678 19.43 0.88 17.94
C THR A 678 20.40 1.84 18.63
N ASN A 679 21.40 1.28 19.32
CA ASN A 679 22.54 2.02 19.89
C ASN A 679 23.87 1.52 19.30
N LEU A 680 23.89 1.24 18.00
CA LEU A 680 25.03 0.63 17.31
C LEU A 680 26.15 1.63 16.96
N GLY A 681 26.02 2.90 17.34
CA GLY A 681 26.92 3.95 16.86
C GLY A 681 28.38 3.75 17.27
N SER A 682 28.63 3.31 18.50
CA SER A 682 29.98 3.00 18.98
C SER A 682 30.58 1.78 18.27
N GLU A 683 29.78 0.74 18.02
CA GLU A 683 30.21 -0.44 17.26
C GLU A 683 30.57 -0.07 15.81
N ILE A 684 29.74 0.75 15.15
CA ILE A 684 30.01 1.25 13.80
C ILE A 684 31.34 2.01 13.76
N ASP A 685 31.55 2.94 14.69
CA ASP A 685 32.74 3.80 14.70
C ASP A 685 34.03 3.04 15.08
N ALA A 686 33.92 1.87 15.70
CA ALA A 686 35.04 1.00 16.05
C ALA A 686 35.66 0.26 14.86
N HIS A 687 35.00 0.23 13.69
CA HIS A 687 35.57 -0.39 12.50
C HIS A 687 36.77 0.42 11.96
N ASP A 688 37.69 -0.24 11.27
CA ASP A 688 38.82 0.46 10.63
C ASP A 688 38.35 1.49 9.60
N ILE A 689 37.28 1.14 8.86
CA ILE A 689 36.71 1.96 7.77
C ILE A 689 35.19 2.00 7.89
N VAL A 690 34.63 3.21 7.96
CA VAL A 690 33.18 3.45 7.91
C VAL A 690 32.78 4.09 6.57
N ILE A 691 31.90 3.41 5.84
CA ILE A 691 31.37 3.83 4.54
C ILE A 691 29.92 4.28 4.70
N ARG A 692 29.62 5.53 4.32
CA ARG A 692 28.25 6.10 4.31
C ARG A 692 27.83 6.52 2.93
N MET A 693 26.53 6.61 2.69
CA MET A 693 26.02 6.87 1.34
C MET A 693 25.00 7.99 1.24
N ASN A 694 25.13 8.78 0.17
CA ASN A 694 24.15 9.78 -0.24
C ASN A 694 23.85 10.80 0.87
N LEU A 695 22.62 10.77 1.42
CA LEU A 695 22.13 11.68 2.46
C LEU A 695 22.42 11.19 3.89
N GLY A 696 23.16 10.08 4.06
CA GLY A 696 23.45 9.47 5.36
C GLY A 696 24.51 10.23 6.18
N TYR A 697 24.41 11.56 6.27
CA TYR A 697 25.27 12.35 7.14
C TYR A 697 24.84 12.16 8.60
N PRO A 698 25.73 11.72 9.51
CA PRO A 698 25.35 11.39 10.89
C PRO A 698 24.76 12.53 11.69
N LEU A 699 25.19 13.77 11.41
CA LEU A 699 24.78 14.95 12.15
C LEU A 699 23.63 15.70 11.46
N THR A 700 22.79 14.99 10.72
CA THR A 700 21.50 15.53 10.28
C THR A 700 20.52 15.52 11.44
N VAL A 701 19.86 16.65 11.68
CA VAL A 701 18.89 16.82 12.76
C VAL A 701 17.70 15.90 12.50
N SER A 702 17.50 14.95 13.40
CA SER A 702 16.43 13.93 13.32
C SER A 702 15.50 13.98 14.53
N LYS A 703 15.92 14.60 15.63
CA LYS A 703 15.15 14.76 16.87
C LYS A 703 14.80 16.23 17.08
N THR A 704 13.66 16.47 17.70
CA THR A 704 13.31 17.79 18.25
C THR A 704 12.88 17.55 19.69
N PRO A 705 13.79 17.69 20.67
CA PRO A 705 13.44 17.51 22.07
C PRO A 705 12.36 18.54 22.47
N GLN A 706 11.37 18.13 23.26
CA GLN A 706 10.36 19.03 23.78
C GLN A 706 11.03 20.17 24.57
N GLY A 707 10.83 21.41 24.12
CA GLY A 707 11.33 22.61 24.81
C GLY A 707 12.82 22.93 24.64
N THR A 708 13.61 22.15 23.89
CA THR A 708 15.04 22.45 23.68
C THR A 708 15.27 23.12 22.33
N HIS A 709 15.77 24.36 22.34
CA HIS A 709 16.17 25.07 21.13
C HIS A 709 17.51 24.53 20.60
N LEU A 710 17.59 24.22 19.31
CA LEU A 710 18.85 23.88 18.65
C LEU A 710 19.75 25.13 18.59
N PRO A 711 20.96 25.10 19.17
CA PRO A 711 21.83 26.29 19.17
C PRO A 711 22.31 26.63 17.74
N PRO A 712 22.08 27.87 17.25
CA PRO A 712 22.39 28.25 15.87
C PRO A 712 23.88 28.12 15.48
N GLU A 713 24.78 28.24 16.44
CA GLU A 713 26.23 28.17 16.26
C GLU A 713 26.70 26.79 15.77
N PHE A 714 25.95 25.73 16.05
CA PHE A 714 26.26 24.38 15.59
C PHE A 714 25.62 24.05 14.23
N ILE A 715 24.79 24.93 13.68
CA ILE A 715 24.14 24.71 12.39
C ILE A 715 25.14 25.02 11.27
N HIS A 716 25.39 24.04 10.40
CA HIS A 716 26.11 24.26 9.14
C HIS A 716 25.21 24.93 8.10
N GLY A 717 23.98 24.42 7.97
CA GLY A 717 23.00 24.96 7.03
C GLY A 717 21.78 24.07 6.87
N THR A 718 20.89 24.48 5.96
CA THR A 718 19.69 23.73 5.60
C THR A 718 19.77 23.29 4.14
N PHE A 719 19.67 21.98 3.90
CA PHE A 719 19.60 21.41 2.56
C PHE A 719 18.16 21.12 2.16
N LEU A 720 17.75 21.59 0.98
CA LEU A 720 16.44 21.29 0.40
C LEU A 720 16.53 20.04 -0.49
N ASP A 721 15.97 18.90 -0.06
CA ASP A 721 15.97 17.70 -0.89
C ASP A 721 14.90 17.78 -1.98
N GLY A 722 15.26 18.32 -3.14
CA GLY A 722 14.39 18.42 -4.32
C GLY A 722 13.91 17.08 -4.90
N LYS A 723 14.40 15.95 -4.37
CA LYS A 723 13.93 14.60 -4.74
C LYS A 723 12.91 14.01 -3.77
N SER A 724 12.68 14.64 -2.61
CA SER A 724 11.60 14.29 -1.69
C SER A 724 10.27 14.85 -2.19
N SER A 725 9.17 14.13 -1.96
CA SER A 725 7.84 14.76 -2.01
C SER A 725 7.74 15.75 -0.85
N GLY A 726 7.15 16.93 -1.04
CA GLY A 726 7.12 17.94 0.03
C GLY A 726 8.30 18.92 0.07
N ALA A 727 9.38 18.69 -0.69
CA ALA A 727 10.60 19.52 -0.67
C ALA A 727 11.15 19.69 0.76
N GLU A 728 11.49 18.55 1.36
CA GLU A 728 11.94 18.43 2.73
C GLU A 728 13.21 19.25 2.99
N GLN A 729 13.18 20.00 4.08
CA GLN A 729 14.31 20.78 4.57
C GLN A 729 15.05 19.98 5.63
N LEU A 730 16.30 19.66 5.35
CA LEU A 730 17.19 18.93 6.25
C LEU A 730 18.13 19.93 6.89
N VAL A 731 18.09 20.05 8.22
CA VAL A 731 19.05 20.86 8.99
C VAL A 731 20.26 19.99 9.32
N LEU A 732 21.46 20.47 8.99
CA LEU A 732 22.70 19.76 9.22
C LEU A 732 23.56 20.51 10.21
N LEU A 733 24.08 19.79 11.21
CA LEU A 733 25.02 20.34 12.17
C LEU A 733 26.44 20.30 11.60
N LYS A 734 27.35 21.08 12.19
CA LYS A 734 28.76 21.14 11.77
C LYS A 734 29.53 19.88 12.23
N PRO A 735 30.57 19.45 11.49
CA PRO A 735 31.36 18.26 11.84
C PRO A 735 32.06 18.31 13.20
N ASP A 736 32.23 19.49 13.80
CA ASP A 736 32.88 19.76 15.09
C ASP A 736 31.88 19.92 16.25
N THR A 737 30.58 19.73 16.01
CA THR A 737 29.52 19.83 17.04
C THR A 737 29.82 18.94 18.26
N PRO A 738 29.73 19.43 19.51
CA PRO A 738 29.94 18.60 20.70
C PRO A 738 29.05 17.34 20.77
N GLU A 739 29.52 16.28 21.42
CA GLU A 739 28.85 14.97 21.44
C GLU A 739 27.51 14.98 22.16
N ASP A 740 27.39 15.75 23.25
CA ASP A 740 26.15 15.99 23.99
C ASP A 740 25.08 16.64 23.08
N VAL A 741 25.46 17.68 22.32
CA VAL A 741 24.57 18.34 21.36
C VAL A 741 24.20 17.38 20.22
N ALA A 742 25.16 16.67 19.66
CA ALA A 742 24.90 15.69 18.61
C ALA A 742 23.92 14.60 19.07
N ASN A 743 24.11 14.05 20.27
CA ASN A 743 23.23 13.02 20.83
C ASN A 743 21.80 13.53 21.09
N ALA A 744 21.66 14.79 21.53
CA ALA A 744 20.38 15.41 21.80
C ALA A 744 19.53 15.62 20.54
N PHE A 745 20.14 16.06 19.43
CA PHE A 745 19.40 16.50 18.23
C PHE A 745 19.46 15.55 17.03
N THR A 746 20.34 14.55 17.04
CA THR A 746 20.59 13.66 15.90
C THR A 746 20.46 12.19 16.29
N SER A 747 20.66 11.30 15.33
CA SER A 747 20.65 9.85 15.52
C SER A 747 22.06 9.25 15.67
N VAL A 748 23.05 10.06 16.06
CA VAL A 748 24.46 9.62 16.13
C VAL A 748 24.71 8.42 17.05
N ALA A 749 23.97 8.30 18.16
CA ALA A 749 24.01 7.12 19.03
C ALA A 749 23.67 5.80 18.30
N ALA A 750 22.80 5.87 17.29
CA ALA A 750 22.42 4.74 16.45
C ALA A 750 23.37 4.55 15.26
N THR A 751 23.82 5.65 14.65
CA THR A 751 24.50 5.61 13.35
C THR A 751 26.01 5.67 13.43
N GLY A 752 26.57 6.07 14.57
CA GLY A 752 27.97 6.48 14.69
C GLY A 752 28.22 7.81 14.00
N ARG A 753 29.34 8.46 14.30
CA ARG A 753 29.74 9.77 13.75
C ARG A 753 30.82 9.63 12.68
N ARG A 754 31.69 8.63 12.80
CA ARG A 754 32.86 8.49 11.93
C ARG A 754 32.45 8.18 10.50
N THR A 755 33.18 8.75 9.54
CA THR A 755 33.02 8.48 8.11
C THR A 755 34.38 8.57 7.45
N ASP A 756 34.91 7.44 6.97
CA ASP A 756 36.18 7.38 6.25
C ASP A 756 35.97 7.41 4.73
N ILE A 757 34.81 6.94 4.28
CA ILE A 757 34.39 6.98 2.88
C ILE A 757 32.96 7.51 2.77
N TRP A 758 32.78 8.57 1.97
CA TRP A 758 31.47 9.02 1.55
C TRP A 758 31.19 8.60 0.12
N SER A 759 30.23 7.70 -0.04
CA SER A 759 29.66 7.32 -1.33
C SER A 759 28.71 8.41 -1.83
N CYS A 760 29.23 9.33 -2.63
CA CYS A 760 28.46 10.49 -3.09
C CYS A 760 27.44 10.11 -4.17
N SER A 761 26.30 10.81 -4.18
CA SER A 761 25.28 10.60 -5.20
C SER A 761 25.75 11.14 -6.53
N THR A 762 25.74 10.34 -7.59
CA THR A 762 26.05 10.85 -8.95
C THR A 762 24.84 11.41 -9.68
N SER A 763 23.70 11.49 -8.99
CA SER A 763 22.39 11.83 -9.57
C SER A 763 21.91 13.25 -9.24
N ASP A 764 22.64 13.98 -8.40
CA ASP A 764 22.21 15.26 -7.82
C ASP A 764 23.41 16.16 -7.49
N ARG A 765 23.60 17.22 -8.29
CA ARG A 765 24.74 18.13 -8.16
C ARG A 765 24.66 19.01 -6.92
N GLU A 766 23.47 19.51 -6.57
CA GLU A 766 23.30 20.41 -5.43
C GLU A 766 23.60 19.67 -4.12
N ARG A 767 23.12 18.43 -4.02
CA ARG A 767 23.45 17.52 -2.92
C ARG A 767 24.96 17.32 -2.77
N GLN A 768 25.67 17.06 -3.86
CA GLN A 768 27.11 16.86 -3.79
C GLN A 768 27.85 18.09 -3.27
N LEU A 769 27.52 19.27 -3.80
CA LEU A 769 28.17 20.52 -3.42
C LEU A 769 27.90 20.91 -1.97
N PHE A 770 26.70 20.63 -1.47
CA PHE A 770 26.33 20.92 -0.08
C PHE A 770 26.96 19.95 0.92
N TYR A 771 26.98 18.64 0.63
CA TYR A 771 27.46 17.63 1.58
C TYR A 771 28.98 17.42 1.52
N ALA A 772 29.63 17.67 0.39
CA ALA A 772 31.08 17.46 0.28
C ALA A 772 31.92 18.23 1.33
N PRO A 773 31.60 19.49 1.68
CA PRO A 773 32.28 20.18 2.77
C PRO A 773 32.08 19.56 4.16
N LEU A 774 30.96 18.87 4.38
CA LEU A 774 30.62 18.21 5.64
C LEU A 774 31.31 16.85 5.82
N PHE A 775 31.73 16.24 4.72
CA PHE A 775 32.47 14.99 4.69
C PHE A 775 33.95 15.25 4.39
N ASP A 776 34.75 15.38 5.45
CA ASP A 776 36.21 15.44 5.32
C ASP A 776 36.82 14.03 5.20
N CYS A 777 36.49 13.35 4.11
CA CYS A 777 36.86 11.95 3.90
C CYS A 777 36.98 11.61 2.41
N ARG A 778 37.31 10.36 2.09
CA ARG A 778 37.43 9.93 0.69
C ARG A 778 36.05 9.89 0.04
N THR A 779 35.90 10.65 -1.05
CA THR A 779 34.64 10.70 -1.79
C THR A 779 34.66 9.70 -2.94
N VAL A 780 33.69 8.79 -2.98
CA VAL A 780 33.61 7.73 -4.00
C VAL A 780 32.28 7.82 -4.75
N ALA A 781 32.35 7.89 -6.08
CA ALA A 781 31.22 7.74 -6.98
C ALA A 781 31.05 6.26 -7.35
N CYS A 782 30.13 5.57 -6.67
CA CYS A 782 29.91 4.13 -6.88
C CYS A 782 29.18 3.82 -8.20
N HIS A 783 28.30 4.73 -8.65
CA HIS A 783 27.54 4.56 -9.88
C HIS A 783 28.31 5.13 -11.08
N PRO A 784 28.35 4.46 -12.25
CA PRO A 784 29.17 4.88 -13.40
C PRO A 784 28.58 6.06 -14.21
N ALA A 785 27.56 6.74 -13.70
CA ALA A 785 26.86 7.84 -14.39
C ALA A 785 27.29 9.16 -13.76
N PHE A 786 28.30 9.81 -14.32
CA PHE A 786 29.01 10.96 -13.76
C PHE A 786 28.47 12.32 -14.24
N GLU A 787 27.36 12.35 -14.96
CA GLU A 787 26.83 13.55 -15.62
C GLU A 787 26.56 14.69 -14.64
N HIS A 788 26.11 14.37 -13.43
CA HIS A 788 25.82 15.36 -12.40
C HIS A 788 27.00 15.64 -11.47
N LEU A 789 28.15 14.95 -11.60
CA LEU A 789 29.34 15.28 -10.82
C LEU A 789 29.87 16.67 -11.19
N SER A 790 30.04 17.53 -10.20
CA SER A 790 30.58 18.88 -10.42
C SER A 790 32.06 18.81 -10.83
N PRO A 791 32.52 19.48 -11.90
CA PRO A 791 33.94 19.57 -12.24
C PRO A 791 34.79 20.13 -11.09
N TRP A 792 34.27 21.13 -10.37
CA TRP A 792 34.91 21.67 -9.16
C TRP A 792 35.16 20.58 -8.11
N LEU A 793 34.20 19.66 -7.93
CA LEU A 793 34.33 18.58 -6.94
C LEU A 793 35.35 17.53 -7.41
N ILE A 794 35.36 17.20 -8.71
CA ILE A 794 36.34 16.28 -9.31
C ILE A 794 37.76 16.82 -9.09
N LEU A 795 37.98 18.11 -9.37
CA LEU A 795 39.29 18.74 -9.31
C LEU A 795 39.77 19.00 -7.87
N ASN A 796 38.89 19.50 -6.98
CA ASN A 796 39.31 19.97 -5.65
C ASN A 796 39.20 18.92 -4.54
N ARG A 797 38.33 17.91 -4.69
CA ARG A 797 38.08 16.90 -3.64
C ARG A 797 38.57 15.51 -4.00
N LYS A 798 39.23 15.34 -5.15
CA LYS A 798 39.77 14.05 -5.65
C LYS A 798 38.76 12.91 -5.51
N ILE A 799 37.73 12.93 -6.34
CA ILE A 799 36.70 11.88 -6.36
C ILE A 799 37.29 10.58 -6.95
N PHE A 800 36.96 9.45 -6.34
CA PHE A 800 37.27 8.13 -6.87
C PHE A 800 36.04 7.45 -7.50
N LYS A 801 36.24 6.54 -8.44
CA LYS A 801 35.19 5.69 -9.02
C LYS A 801 35.42 4.22 -8.72
N LEU A 802 34.32 3.48 -8.58
CA LEU A 802 34.34 2.03 -8.57
C LEU A 802 34.43 1.47 -10.01
N PRO A 803 34.87 0.20 -10.18
CA PRO A 803 34.89 -0.44 -11.49
C PRO A 803 33.48 -0.55 -12.10
N ALA A 804 33.32 -0.08 -13.34
CA ALA A 804 32.02 -0.05 -14.01
C ALA A 804 31.41 -1.42 -14.29
N PHE A 805 32.21 -2.50 -14.27
CA PHE A 805 31.71 -3.86 -14.51
C PHE A 805 30.79 -4.35 -13.38
N ILE A 806 31.02 -3.93 -12.13
CA ILE A 806 30.17 -4.24 -10.97
C ILE A 806 28.72 -3.84 -11.25
N TYR A 807 28.53 -2.58 -11.66
CA TYR A 807 27.20 -2.06 -12.02
C TYR A 807 26.59 -2.81 -13.22
N ARG A 808 27.38 -3.10 -14.26
CA ARG A 808 26.88 -3.76 -15.47
C ARG A 808 26.42 -5.19 -15.18
N GLU A 809 27.22 -5.97 -14.45
CA GLU A 809 26.87 -7.34 -14.06
C GLU A 809 25.58 -7.39 -13.25
N LEU A 810 25.44 -6.54 -12.22
CA LEU A 810 24.22 -6.45 -11.42
C LEU A 810 23.00 -6.04 -12.27
N ARG A 811 23.16 -5.03 -13.14
CA ARG A 811 22.08 -4.57 -14.00
C ARG A 811 21.66 -5.65 -15.00
N ASP A 812 22.61 -6.36 -15.58
CA ASP A 812 22.35 -7.39 -16.59
C ASP A 812 21.73 -8.64 -15.94
N GLU A 813 22.14 -8.98 -14.71
CA GLU A 813 21.55 -10.06 -13.90
C GLU A 813 20.09 -9.78 -13.52
N PHE A 814 19.78 -8.56 -13.05
CA PHE A 814 18.45 -8.25 -12.50
C PHE A 814 17.51 -7.50 -13.45
N SER A 815 18.00 -7.05 -14.61
CA SER A 815 17.25 -6.20 -15.56
C SER A 815 16.65 -4.94 -14.91
N ILE A 816 17.26 -4.43 -13.84
CA ILE A 816 16.87 -3.23 -13.09
C ILE A 816 18.10 -2.38 -12.78
N GLU A 817 17.89 -1.13 -12.39
CA GLU A 817 18.96 -0.26 -11.91
C GLU A 817 19.32 -0.66 -10.46
N PRO A 818 20.55 -1.12 -10.15
CA PRO A 818 20.94 -1.49 -8.79
C PRO A 818 21.11 -0.26 -7.89
N THR A 819 20.77 -0.37 -6.61
CA THR A 819 21.02 0.71 -5.64
C THR A 819 22.52 0.90 -5.35
N SER A 820 22.90 2.08 -4.86
CA SER A 820 24.25 2.35 -4.35
C SER A 820 24.68 1.33 -3.30
N GLY A 821 23.74 0.89 -2.45
CA GLY A 821 23.98 -0.11 -1.42
C GLY A 821 24.39 -1.45 -2.00
N LEU A 822 23.62 -1.97 -2.97
CA LEU A 822 23.92 -3.23 -3.65
C LEU A 822 25.26 -3.18 -4.41
N ILE A 823 25.56 -2.07 -5.08
CA ILE A 823 26.84 -1.86 -5.77
C ILE A 823 28.02 -1.95 -4.78
N TRP A 824 27.90 -1.34 -3.59
CA TRP A 824 28.94 -1.43 -2.57
C TRP A 824 29.08 -2.83 -2.00
N ILE A 825 27.98 -3.53 -1.71
CA ILE A 825 28.03 -4.89 -1.17
C ILE A 825 28.72 -5.84 -2.17
N ASP A 826 28.34 -5.79 -3.45
CA ASP A 826 28.98 -6.61 -4.49
C ASP A 826 30.44 -6.22 -4.76
N TYR A 827 30.79 -4.94 -4.63
CA TYR A 827 32.19 -4.52 -4.73
C TYR A 827 33.01 -5.04 -3.55
N LEU A 828 32.58 -4.77 -2.31
CA LEU A 828 33.33 -5.08 -1.10
C LEU A 828 33.57 -6.59 -0.92
N ARG A 829 32.58 -7.43 -1.24
CA ARG A 829 32.75 -8.90 -1.20
C ARG A 829 33.87 -9.41 -2.11
N ARG A 830 34.20 -8.67 -3.18
CA ARG A 830 35.26 -9.04 -4.14
C ARG A 830 36.65 -8.55 -3.71
N THR A 831 36.75 -7.79 -2.61
CA THR A 831 38.02 -7.23 -2.12
C THR A 831 38.68 -8.09 -1.04
N GLN A 832 39.94 -7.79 -0.70
CA GLN A 832 40.71 -8.47 0.34
C GLN A 832 40.54 -7.84 1.75
N LEU A 833 39.34 -7.39 2.08
CA LEU A 833 39.01 -6.94 3.44
C LEU A 833 39.03 -8.09 4.46
N ALA A 834 39.21 -7.76 5.74
CA ALA A 834 39.17 -8.74 6.84
C ALA A 834 37.73 -9.15 7.17
N SER A 835 36.84 -8.17 7.36
CA SER A 835 35.41 -8.39 7.59
C SER A 835 34.56 -7.22 7.08
N LEU A 836 33.32 -7.52 6.68
CA LEU A 836 32.33 -6.55 6.25
C LEU A 836 31.10 -6.67 7.14
N THR A 837 30.78 -5.61 7.87
CA THR A 837 29.53 -5.54 8.65
C THR A 837 28.59 -4.52 8.01
N ILE A 838 27.37 -4.96 7.71
CA ILE A 838 26.34 -4.20 7.02
C ILE A 838 25.30 -3.72 8.03
N TYR A 839 25.10 -2.40 8.11
CA TYR A 839 24.19 -1.74 9.06
C TYR A 839 23.13 -0.93 8.31
N GLY A 840 21.88 -0.98 8.74
CA GLY A 840 20.82 -0.13 8.18
C GLY A 840 20.44 -0.48 6.74
N PHE A 841 20.39 -1.79 6.45
CA PHE A 841 19.88 -2.35 5.21
C PHE A 841 18.67 -3.23 5.51
N ASP A 842 17.48 -2.67 5.30
CA ASP A 842 16.22 -3.40 5.39
C ASP A 842 15.45 -3.38 4.06
N PHE A 843 16.13 -3.03 2.98
CA PHE A 843 15.58 -3.04 1.63
C PHE A 843 14.30 -2.21 1.54
N PHE A 844 14.37 -0.97 2.06
CA PHE A 844 13.31 0.03 2.05
C PHE A 844 12.10 -0.33 2.93
N ALA A 845 12.23 -1.30 3.85
CA ALA A 845 11.14 -1.72 4.71
C ALA A 845 10.80 -0.71 5.81
N SER A 846 11.74 0.11 6.29
CA SER A 846 11.46 1.14 7.31
C SER A 846 11.46 2.57 6.77
N GLY A 847 11.66 2.77 5.46
CA GLY A 847 11.89 4.10 4.90
C GLY A 847 13.34 4.59 5.10
N HIS A 848 13.55 5.90 5.18
CA HIS A 848 14.88 6.51 5.16
C HIS A 848 15.15 7.28 6.46
N ILE A 849 16.30 7.07 7.09
CA ILE A 849 16.63 7.64 8.42
C ILE A 849 16.52 9.17 8.48
N VAL A 850 16.92 9.83 7.39
CA VAL A 850 16.87 11.30 7.27
C VAL A 850 15.56 11.82 6.66
N ARG A 851 14.89 11.06 5.79
CA ARG A 851 13.73 11.59 5.05
C ARG A 851 12.45 11.18 5.76
N ARG A 852 11.58 12.16 5.99
CA ARG A 852 10.23 11.93 6.54
C ARG A 852 9.22 11.70 5.42
N MET A 853 9.45 12.27 4.24
CA MET A 853 8.58 12.09 3.08
C MET A 853 9.15 11.08 2.07
N PRO A 854 8.29 10.34 1.35
CA PRO A 854 8.75 9.46 0.28
C PRO A 854 9.39 10.26 -0.87
N ASN A 855 10.25 9.60 -1.66
CA ASN A 855 10.81 10.16 -2.88
C ASN A 855 9.71 10.52 -3.90
N LEU A 856 9.91 11.53 -4.74
CA LEU A 856 8.96 11.92 -5.80
C LEU A 856 8.53 10.76 -6.71
N LEU A 857 9.44 9.85 -7.07
CA LEU A 857 9.09 8.67 -7.87
C LEU A 857 8.18 7.73 -7.08
N GLN A 858 8.48 7.49 -5.80
CA GLN A 858 7.68 6.65 -4.91
C GLN A 858 6.28 7.25 -4.69
N ALA A 859 6.19 8.57 -4.49
CA ALA A 859 4.93 9.30 -4.39
C ALA A 859 4.08 9.21 -5.68
N GLU A 860 4.72 9.14 -6.85
CA GLU A 860 4.05 8.85 -8.13
C GLU A 860 3.75 7.35 -8.36
N GLY A 861 4.14 6.49 -7.42
CA GLY A 861 3.95 5.04 -7.50
C GLY A 861 4.92 4.34 -8.46
N LYS A 862 6.10 4.92 -8.69
CA LYS A 862 7.17 4.37 -9.55
C LYS A 862 8.38 4.01 -8.70
N TRP A 863 8.88 2.79 -8.86
CA TRP A 863 10.07 2.31 -8.17
C TRP A 863 11.16 2.01 -9.21
N PRO A 864 12.31 2.71 -9.18
CA PRO A 864 13.41 2.43 -10.11
C PRO A 864 14.19 1.15 -9.74
N HIS A 865 14.06 0.69 -8.49
CA HIS A 865 14.75 -0.47 -7.93
C HIS A 865 13.75 -1.58 -7.57
N ASP A 866 14.25 -2.80 -7.38
CA ASP A 866 13.49 -3.95 -6.88
C ASP A 866 14.09 -4.41 -5.54
N PRO A 867 13.64 -3.83 -4.41
CA PRO A 867 14.24 -4.09 -3.11
C PRO A 867 14.32 -5.57 -2.73
N GLN A 868 13.35 -6.37 -3.17
CA GLN A 868 13.34 -7.79 -2.88
C GLN A 868 14.44 -8.52 -3.67
N ALA A 869 14.61 -8.22 -4.95
CA ALA A 869 15.71 -8.82 -5.73
C ALA A 869 17.08 -8.46 -5.13
N GLU A 870 17.24 -7.23 -4.64
CA GLU A 870 18.45 -6.83 -3.93
C GLU A 870 18.62 -7.58 -2.61
N ARG A 871 17.53 -7.78 -1.85
CA ARG A 871 17.53 -8.58 -0.62
C ARG A 871 17.96 -10.01 -0.90
N ASP A 872 17.29 -10.67 -1.82
CA ASP A 872 17.54 -12.07 -2.16
C ASP A 872 19.00 -12.25 -2.60
N TYR A 873 19.54 -11.34 -3.41
CA TYR A 873 20.96 -11.32 -3.74
C TYR A 873 21.87 -11.23 -2.50
N VAL A 874 21.60 -10.29 -1.59
CA VAL A 874 22.43 -10.11 -0.40
C VAL A 874 22.40 -11.38 0.47
N PHE A 875 21.23 -11.98 0.68
CA PHE A 875 21.12 -13.19 1.49
C PHE A 875 21.73 -14.41 0.80
N GLU A 876 21.43 -14.65 -0.47
CA GLU A 876 21.80 -15.89 -1.17
C GLU A 876 23.20 -15.87 -1.79
N LYS A 877 23.74 -14.68 -2.13
CA LYS A 877 25.06 -14.54 -2.76
C LYS A 877 26.11 -13.86 -1.89
N ALA A 878 25.74 -12.89 -1.06
CA ALA A 878 26.71 -12.23 -0.18
C ALA A 878 26.85 -12.99 1.15
N LEU A 879 25.78 -13.09 1.94
CA LEU A 879 25.81 -13.68 3.27
C LEU A 879 26.04 -15.20 3.24
N ALA A 880 25.29 -15.94 2.41
CA ALA A 880 25.39 -17.40 2.37
C ALA A 880 26.72 -17.94 1.80
N LYS A 881 27.49 -17.11 1.06
CA LYS A 881 28.69 -17.56 0.32
C LYS A 881 29.99 -16.89 0.78
N ASP A 882 29.94 -15.91 1.67
CA ASP A 882 31.14 -15.22 2.17
C ASP A 882 31.04 -14.98 3.68
N ALA A 883 31.73 -15.83 4.44
CA ALA A 883 31.73 -15.80 5.91
C ALA A 883 32.30 -14.52 6.53
N ARG A 884 32.97 -13.67 5.74
CA ARG A 884 33.47 -12.35 6.19
C ARG A 884 32.35 -11.33 6.31
N ILE A 885 31.18 -11.59 5.72
CA ILE A 885 30.08 -10.64 5.61
C ILE A 885 29.02 -10.94 6.66
N ARG A 886 28.68 -9.92 7.44
CA ARG A 886 27.61 -9.96 8.45
C ARG A 886 26.60 -8.86 8.16
N LEU A 887 25.32 -9.19 8.21
CA LEU A 887 24.22 -8.21 8.22
C LEU A 887 23.69 -8.07 9.66
N VAL A 888 23.67 -6.85 10.18
CA VAL A 888 23.13 -6.56 11.51
C VAL A 888 21.63 -6.24 11.39
N SER A 889 20.79 -7.07 11.99
CA SER A 889 19.36 -6.80 12.11
C SER A 889 19.13 -5.68 13.12
N SER A 890 18.36 -4.67 12.73
CA SER A 890 17.97 -3.53 13.57
C SER A 890 16.87 -3.86 14.59
N VAL A 891 16.30 -5.07 14.53
CA VAL A 891 15.39 -5.60 15.56
C VAL A 891 16.25 -6.40 16.53
N SER A 892 16.32 -5.94 17.78
CA SER A 892 16.88 -6.73 18.88
C SER A 892 16.05 -8.00 19.05
N ASN A 893 16.48 -9.10 18.46
CA ASN A 893 16.13 -10.41 19.01
C ASN A 893 16.93 -10.53 20.30
N SER A 894 16.26 -10.35 21.44
CA SER A 894 16.76 -10.76 22.75
C SER A 894 16.76 -12.29 22.91
N ASP A 895 16.85 -13.04 21.82
CA ASP A 895 16.81 -14.50 21.82
C ASP A 895 17.95 -15.06 20.94
N PRO A 896 19.01 -15.63 21.54
CA PRO A 896 20.14 -16.21 20.80
C PRO A 896 19.79 -17.52 20.08
N SER A 897 18.55 -18.01 20.14
CA SER A 897 18.19 -19.36 19.73
C SER A 897 17.81 -19.54 18.24
N ILE A 898 17.88 -18.49 17.41
CA ILE A 898 17.60 -18.59 15.96
C ILE A 898 18.83 -18.23 15.15
N VAL A 899 19.89 -19.03 15.30
CA VAL A 899 20.92 -19.23 14.28
C VAL A 899 21.27 -20.71 14.27
N THR A 900 20.49 -21.49 13.51
CA THR A 900 20.88 -22.74 12.84
C THR A 900 19.94 -22.99 11.68
#